data_AF-A0A924H5Z9-F1
#
_entry.id   AF-A0A924H5Z9-F1
#
_cell.length_a   1.000
_cell.length_b   1.000
_cell.length_c   1.000
_cell.angle_alpha   90.00
_cell.angle_beta   90.00
_cell.angle_gamma   90.00
#
_symmetry.space_group_name_H-M   'P 1'
#
loop_
_entity.id
_entity.type
_entity.pdbx_description
1 polymer ?
#
loop_
_entity_poly.entity_id
_entity_poly.type
_entity_poly.pdbx_seq_one_letter_code
_entity_poly.pdbx_strand_id
1 'polypeptide(L)'
;MKYHLCVLLFILSAFSSFAQKLEYATLLIPDSLKQNANAVVRLDQTDILISSQRDISISHKRIVTVLNEQGINAIGAVEYYDKKTTIKSIEATVLDAFGNEIKKSRKKDFKDENAGQGNTLFSDSRIIYLDFTPTQYPFTIVYECQINSSNTAFIPQWYPISHYFVSVEKSILNVKFSDQLGFKKKEFNFSKFPVEKTIDSSGSLSYMAVNIVAQKQEYGSPEYFNIFPKVMMGLALFHLENVDGNVKNWKEFGQWFSDQILSGTSELPEETKAKIFALVGNEHDPIQKAKIIYNYVQQKSRYVSIQVGIGGLKPMPAKDVDRLGYGDCKALTNYTKALLDLVGVTSYYTILYGSANKRDIQSDFVSMQGNHVLLTIPDGNSYFWLECTSPDGPFGYQANFTDDRQALMVTPEGGEIIRTKNYQDKDNTQITTGGYSLNENGDFSAQIALVSKGSQYSKYYLENSPPTDKESYYKAYLNNINNLKIEKVTFVNDKVTVNFIENLTLSAIKYAAISAEKMIFVVNAFNQTKGNIKRIRNRRLPFEIQRGYFDHDEIAVALPPGYKVEVVPKNCELTCKFGEYKTEMVDMGNTNWIYKRTLLIKKGYYENTDYEDYRIFIDQISRNDNAKMILTRKL
;
A
#
# COMPACT_ATOMS: atom_id res chain seq x y z
N MET A 1 -15.07 -9.17 93.48
CA MET A 1 -14.02 -8.12 93.50
C MET A 1 -13.57 -7.90 92.07
N LYS A 2 -14.14 -6.89 91.39
CA LYS A 2 -13.59 -5.53 91.17
C LYS A 2 -12.61 -5.45 89.99
N TYR A 3 -13.21 -5.08 88.84
CA TYR A 3 -12.79 -4.17 87.75
C TYR A 3 -11.32 -3.76 87.59
N HIS A 4 -10.85 -3.77 86.32
CA HIS A 4 -10.33 -2.63 85.52
C HIS A 4 -10.07 -3.16 84.10
N LEU A 5 -10.92 -2.93 83.09
CA LEU A 5 -11.11 -1.71 82.28
C LEU A 5 -9.81 -1.03 81.86
N CYS A 6 -9.28 -1.40 80.68
CA CYS A 6 -8.43 -0.54 79.86
C CYS A 6 -8.96 -0.56 78.42
N VAL A 7 -9.37 0.63 78.01
CA VAL A 7 -9.95 1.00 76.73
C VAL A 7 -8.85 0.95 75.67
N LEU A 8 -9.05 0.17 74.60
CA LEU A 8 -8.26 0.29 73.37
C LEU A 8 -9.20 0.77 72.26
N LEU A 9 -9.10 2.06 71.95
CA LEU A 9 -9.73 2.70 70.79
C LEU A 9 -9.16 2.07 69.52
N PHE A 10 -9.92 1.20 68.85
CA PHE A 10 -9.59 0.73 67.52
C PHE A 10 -10.03 1.79 66.51
N ILE A 11 -9.07 2.57 66.02
CA ILE A 11 -9.25 3.46 64.88
C ILE A 11 -9.46 2.58 63.65
N LEU A 12 -10.72 2.46 63.21
CA LEU A 12 -11.11 1.96 61.89
C LEU A 12 -10.57 2.93 60.84
N SER A 13 -9.32 2.73 60.43
CA SER A 13 -8.80 3.26 59.18
C SER A 13 -9.34 2.34 58.08
N ALA A 14 -10.41 2.81 57.42
CA ALA A 14 -10.85 2.23 56.16
C ALA A 14 -9.74 2.46 55.12
N PHE A 15 -8.81 1.50 55.02
CA PHE A 15 -7.92 1.42 53.88
C PHE A 15 -8.78 1.09 52.66
N SER A 16 -9.02 2.10 51.82
CA SER A 16 -9.42 1.88 50.44
C SER A 16 -8.29 1.11 49.76
N SER A 17 -8.40 -0.22 49.74
CA SER A 17 -7.49 -1.07 48.99
C SER A 17 -7.72 -0.81 47.50
N PHE A 18 -6.87 0.01 46.91
CA PHE A 18 -6.71 0.02 45.46
C PHE A 18 -6.26 -1.38 45.04
N ALA A 19 -7.06 -2.07 44.23
CA ALA A 19 -6.70 -3.37 43.71
C ALA A 19 -5.49 -3.22 42.78
N GLN A 20 -4.29 -3.46 43.30
CA GLN A 20 -3.07 -3.50 42.50
C GLN A 20 -3.12 -4.75 41.60
N LYS A 21 -3.15 -4.55 40.28
CA LYS A 21 -2.97 -5.65 39.33
C LYS A 21 -1.48 -5.87 39.10
N LEU A 22 -0.79 -6.39 40.13
CA LEU A 22 0.65 -6.67 40.07
C LEU A 22 1.06 -7.51 38.85
N GLU A 23 0.14 -8.32 38.29
CA GLU A 23 0.35 -9.12 37.08
C GLU A 23 0.78 -8.30 35.83
N TYR A 24 0.45 -7.00 35.77
CA TYR A 24 0.80 -6.14 34.63
C TYR A 24 1.95 -5.17 34.91
N ALA A 25 2.65 -5.32 36.04
CA ALA A 25 3.88 -4.58 36.29
C ALA A 25 4.89 -4.85 35.15
N THR A 26 5.57 -3.80 34.69
CA THR A 26 6.44 -3.88 33.50
C THR A 26 7.72 -4.68 33.77
N LEU A 27 8.09 -4.83 35.05
CA LEU A 27 9.19 -5.68 35.51
C LEU A 27 8.93 -7.18 35.25
N LEU A 28 7.67 -7.58 35.11
CA LEU A 28 7.31 -8.98 34.81
C LEU A 28 7.45 -9.34 33.33
N ILE A 29 7.67 -8.36 32.45
CA ILE A 29 7.89 -8.59 31.03
C ILE A 29 9.28 -9.21 30.83
N PRO A 30 9.39 -10.40 30.21
CA PRO A 30 10.67 -11.02 29.88
C PRO A 30 11.58 -10.08 29.08
N ASP A 31 12.87 -10.04 29.40
CA ASP A 31 13.84 -9.17 28.72
C ASP A 31 13.90 -9.42 27.20
N SER A 32 13.72 -10.68 26.78
CA SER A 32 13.65 -11.07 25.37
C SER A 32 12.53 -10.37 24.59
N LEU A 33 11.41 -10.06 25.25
CA LEU A 33 10.26 -9.40 24.64
C LEU A 33 10.37 -7.88 24.67
N LYS A 34 11.22 -7.31 25.53
CA LYS A 34 11.56 -5.87 25.49
C LYS A 34 12.60 -5.56 24.41
N GLN A 35 13.40 -6.54 24.02
CA GLN A 35 14.47 -6.33 23.04
C GLN A 35 13.92 -5.90 21.68
N ASN A 36 14.29 -4.70 21.22
CA ASN A 36 13.86 -4.10 19.94
C ASN A 36 12.35 -3.85 19.83
N ALA A 37 11.61 -3.94 20.94
CA ALA A 37 10.19 -3.66 20.97
C ALA A 37 9.96 -2.20 21.38
N ASN A 38 9.00 -1.56 20.72
CA ASN A 38 8.44 -0.27 21.14
C ASN A 38 7.19 -0.48 22.02
N ALA A 39 6.56 -1.65 21.91
CA ALA A 39 5.47 -2.09 22.76
C ALA A 39 5.47 -3.63 22.89
N VAL A 40 4.91 -4.12 23.98
CA VAL A 40 4.70 -5.55 24.24
C VAL A 40 3.21 -5.80 24.43
N VAL A 41 2.66 -6.64 23.57
CA VAL A 41 1.30 -7.16 23.73
C VAL A 41 1.35 -8.27 24.80
N ARG A 42 0.89 -7.95 26.00
CA ARG A 42 0.83 -8.87 27.15
C ARG A 42 -0.23 -9.95 26.93
N LEU A 43 -1.37 -9.53 26.39
CA LEU A 43 -2.47 -10.41 25.98
C LEU A 43 -3.21 -9.78 24.79
N ASP A 44 -3.54 -10.58 23.81
CA ASP A 44 -4.48 -10.21 22.74
C ASP A 44 -5.43 -11.37 22.48
N GLN A 45 -6.60 -11.31 23.10
CA GLN A 45 -7.59 -12.38 23.06
C GLN A 45 -8.83 -11.91 22.28
N THR A 46 -9.19 -12.67 21.25
CA THR A 46 -10.40 -12.47 20.46
C THR A 46 -11.30 -13.70 20.60
N ASP A 47 -12.50 -13.52 21.13
CA ASP A 47 -13.53 -14.54 21.24
C ASP A 47 -14.68 -14.21 20.28
N ILE A 48 -14.93 -15.09 19.33
CA ILE A 48 -15.95 -14.94 18.29
C ILE A 48 -17.03 -15.99 18.49
N LEU A 49 -18.29 -15.56 18.57
CA LEU A 49 -19.46 -16.43 18.58
C LEU A 49 -20.32 -16.12 17.36
N ILE A 50 -20.45 -17.08 16.46
CA ILE A 50 -21.29 -17.00 15.27
C ILE A 50 -22.54 -17.85 15.54
N SER A 51 -23.59 -17.22 16.07
CA SER A 51 -24.81 -17.90 16.51
C SER A 51 -25.68 -18.34 15.33
N SER A 52 -25.65 -17.57 14.23
CA SER A 52 -26.46 -17.83 13.04
C SER A 52 -25.86 -17.15 11.80
N GLN A 53 -26.52 -17.32 10.64
CA GLN A 53 -26.16 -16.59 9.42
C GLN A 53 -26.19 -15.07 9.59
N ARG A 54 -26.97 -14.53 10.53
CA ARG A 54 -27.20 -13.08 10.70
C ARG A 54 -26.83 -12.58 12.10
N ASP A 55 -26.02 -13.30 12.85
CA ASP A 55 -25.62 -12.90 14.19
C ASP A 55 -24.19 -13.36 14.50
N ILE A 56 -23.30 -12.39 14.71
CA ILE A 56 -21.94 -12.58 15.18
C ILE A 56 -21.67 -11.66 16.37
N SER A 57 -21.15 -12.22 17.46
CA SER A 57 -20.71 -11.48 18.62
C SER A 57 -19.21 -11.65 18.79
N ILE A 58 -18.49 -10.56 19.00
CA ILE A 58 -17.04 -10.56 19.16
C ILE A 58 -16.70 -9.87 20.47
N SER A 59 -15.96 -10.56 21.32
CA SER A 59 -15.32 -9.98 22.51
C SER A 59 -13.82 -9.88 22.25
N HIS A 60 -13.25 -8.72 22.52
CA HIS A 60 -11.83 -8.46 22.34
C HIS A 60 -11.25 -7.93 23.65
N LYS A 61 -10.19 -8.57 24.14
CA LYS A 61 -9.41 -8.13 25.29
C LYS A 61 -7.96 -8.00 24.88
N ARG A 62 -7.45 -6.77 24.95
CA ARG A 62 -6.11 -6.42 24.51
C ARG A 62 -5.37 -5.68 25.62
N ILE A 63 -4.20 -6.19 26.00
CA ILE A 63 -3.35 -5.64 27.04
C ILE A 63 -2.00 -5.33 26.43
N VAL A 64 -1.64 -4.05 26.38
CA VAL A 64 -0.41 -3.59 25.73
C VAL A 64 0.38 -2.71 26.68
N THR A 65 1.62 -3.10 26.96
CA THR A 65 2.59 -2.24 27.61
C THR A 65 3.35 -1.46 26.53
N VAL A 66 3.20 -0.14 26.52
CA VAL A 66 3.92 0.75 25.61
C VAL A 66 5.24 1.16 26.26
N LEU A 67 6.35 0.88 25.60
CA LEU A 67 7.70 1.11 26.14
C LEU A 67 8.24 2.50 25.81
N ASN A 68 7.82 3.08 24.69
CA ASN A 68 8.21 4.42 24.25
C ASN A 68 7.17 4.99 23.26
N GLU A 69 7.36 6.24 22.83
CA GLU A 69 6.44 6.98 21.94
C GLU A 69 6.15 6.26 20.61
N GLN A 70 7.13 5.54 20.05
CA GLN A 70 6.94 4.80 18.80
C GLN A 70 6.02 3.57 18.95
N GLY A 71 5.69 3.19 20.19
CA GLY A 71 4.83 2.04 20.51
C GLY A 71 3.34 2.37 20.62
N ILE A 72 2.95 3.64 20.57
CA ILE A 72 1.56 4.08 20.75
C ILE A 72 0.61 3.37 19.77
N ASN A 73 1.01 3.22 18.51
CA ASN A 73 0.18 2.58 17.49
C ASN A 73 -0.14 1.09 17.77
N ALA A 74 0.59 0.44 18.68
CA ALA A 74 0.36 -0.95 19.06
C ALA A 74 -0.81 -1.13 20.06
N ILE A 75 -1.27 -0.05 20.70
CA ILE A 75 -2.33 -0.08 21.72
C ILE A 75 -3.60 -0.74 21.17
N GLY A 76 -4.07 -0.29 20.00
CA GLY A 76 -5.25 -0.87 19.34
C GLY A 76 -6.56 -0.68 20.11
N ALA A 77 -6.70 0.37 20.94
CA ALA A 77 -7.93 0.69 21.65
C ALA A 77 -8.89 1.50 20.77
N VAL A 78 -9.34 0.87 19.68
CA VAL A 78 -10.19 1.44 18.64
C VAL A 78 -11.18 0.39 18.16
N GLU A 79 -12.39 0.83 17.82
CA GLU A 79 -13.43 -0.02 17.25
C GLU A 79 -14.19 0.71 16.14
N TYR A 80 -14.51 -0.01 15.07
CA TYR A 80 -15.36 0.50 14.01
C TYR A 80 -16.77 -0.05 14.18
N TYR A 81 -17.78 0.79 13.98
CA TYR A 81 -19.16 0.39 14.13
C TYR A 81 -20.08 1.20 13.22
N ASP A 82 -21.31 0.72 13.04
CA ASP A 82 -22.30 1.32 12.16
C ASP A 82 -23.71 0.96 12.64
N LYS A 83 -24.72 1.04 11.78
CA LYS A 83 -26.09 0.68 12.15
C LYS A 83 -26.31 -0.83 12.33
N LYS A 84 -25.44 -1.67 11.75
CA LYS A 84 -25.51 -3.13 11.79
C LYS A 84 -24.58 -3.75 12.82
N THR A 85 -23.53 -3.04 13.20
CA THR A 85 -22.54 -3.41 14.21
C THR A 85 -22.70 -2.50 15.43
N THR A 86 -23.07 -3.08 16.57
CA THR A 86 -23.35 -2.36 17.81
C THR A 86 -22.29 -2.66 18.87
N ILE A 87 -21.78 -1.61 19.51
CA ILE A 87 -20.86 -1.72 20.65
C ILE A 87 -21.67 -1.90 21.93
N LYS A 88 -21.64 -3.11 22.48
CA LYS A 88 -22.31 -3.49 23.74
C LYS A 88 -21.56 -2.98 24.96
N SER A 89 -20.24 -3.14 24.96
CA SER A 89 -19.35 -2.61 26.01
C SER A 89 -18.02 -2.21 25.39
N ILE A 90 -17.41 -1.17 25.95
CA ILE A 90 -16.05 -0.72 25.60
C ILE A 90 -15.48 0.01 26.82
N GLU A 91 -14.31 -0.44 27.26
CA GLU A 91 -13.56 0.17 28.36
C GLU A 91 -12.06 0.08 28.13
N ALA A 92 -11.34 1.06 28.68
CA ALA A 92 -9.89 1.03 28.74
C ALA A 92 -9.42 1.46 30.12
N THR A 93 -8.51 0.70 30.71
CA THR A 93 -7.82 1.06 31.94
C THR A 93 -6.33 1.28 31.64
N VAL A 94 -5.84 2.46 32.00
CA VAL A 94 -4.42 2.83 31.95
C VAL A 94 -3.77 2.51 33.28
N LEU A 95 -2.67 1.77 33.24
CA LEU A 95 -1.84 1.42 34.38
C LEU A 95 -0.46 2.05 34.28
N ASP A 96 0.13 2.41 35.41
CA ASP A 96 1.53 2.82 35.49
C ASP A 96 2.50 1.63 35.33
N ALA A 97 3.80 1.91 35.40
CA ALA A 97 4.84 0.88 35.29
C ALA A 97 4.77 -0.20 36.39
N PHE A 98 4.17 0.12 37.54
CA PHE A 98 4.02 -0.78 38.69
C PHE A 98 2.70 -1.56 38.67
N GLY A 99 1.82 -1.29 37.69
CA GLY A 99 0.51 -1.92 37.57
C GLY A 99 -0.59 -1.23 38.37
N ASN A 100 -0.36 -0.01 38.88
CA ASN A 100 -1.40 0.78 39.54
C ASN A 100 -2.29 1.46 38.50
N GLU A 101 -3.58 1.50 38.76
CA GLU A 101 -4.54 2.20 37.91
C GLU A 101 -4.31 3.72 37.98
N ILE A 102 -4.05 4.33 36.81
CA ILE A 102 -3.96 5.78 36.62
C ILE A 102 -5.31 6.34 36.21
N LYS A 103 -5.98 5.66 35.27
CA LYS A 103 -7.21 6.16 34.65
C LYS A 103 -8.03 4.99 34.14
N LYS A 104 -9.34 4.98 34.44
CA LYS A 104 -10.30 4.11 33.77
C LYS A 104 -11.26 4.95 32.92
N SER A 105 -11.31 4.63 31.63
CA SER A 105 -12.20 5.22 30.64
C SER A 105 -13.29 4.21 30.28
N ARG A 106 -14.54 4.66 30.30
CA ARG A 106 -15.69 3.92 29.78
C ARG A 106 -16.13 4.52 28.46
N LYS A 107 -17.07 3.89 27.74
CA LYS A 107 -17.61 4.36 26.46
C LYS A 107 -17.76 5.88 26.29
N LYS A 108 -18.30 6.60 27.29
CA LYS A 108 -18.52 8.06 27.24
C LYS A 108 -17.22 8.89 27.18
N ASP A 109 -16.10 8.31 27.59
CA ASP A 109 -14.78 8.95 27.66
C ASP A 109 -13.94 8.69 26.40
N PHE A 110 -14.44 7.88 25.46
CA PHE A 110 -13.82 7.63 24.17
C PHE A 110 -14.24 8.72 23.18
N LYS A 111 -13.37 9.03 22.23
CA LYS A 111 -13.74 9.88 21.09
C LYS A 111 -14.53 9.06 20.09
N ASP A 112 -15.62 9.63 19.61
CA ASP A 112 -16.52 9.00 18.67
C ASP A 112 -16.73 9.92 17.47
N GLU A 113 -16.15 9.52 16.35
CA GLU A 113 -16.04 10.32 15.15
C GLU A 113 -16.57 9.55 13.94
N ASN A 114 -16.85 10.29 12.85
CA ASN A 114 -17.11 9.63 11.57
C ASN A 114 -15.81 8.98 11.08
N ALA A 115 -15.87 7.73 10.62
CA ALA A 115 -14.68 7.02 10.14
C ALA A 115 -14.14 7.56 8.79
N GLY A 116 -14.80 8.56 8.19
CA GLY A 116 -14.31 9.25 7.01
C GLY A 116 -12.99 9.99 7.26
N GLN A 117 -11.90 9.48 6.68
CA GLN A 117 -10.63 10.20 6.59
C GLN A 117 -10.38 10.73 5.17
N GLY A 118 -9.66 11.85 5.08
CA GLY A 118 -9.16 12.42 3.81
C GLY A 118 -10.27 12.74 2.81
N ASN A 119 -10.20 12.13 1.62
CA ASN A 119 -11.12 12.35 0.48
C ASN A 119 -12.48 11.62 0.60
N THR A 120 -12.83 11.08 1.78
CA THR A 120 -14.14 10.46 2.03
C THR A 120 -15.14 11.54 2.41
N LEU A 121 -16.04 11.87 1.49
CA LEU A 121 -17.02 12.94 1.68
C LEU A 121 -18.13 12.52 2.66
N PHE A 122 -18.54 11.25 2.60
CA PHE A 122 -19.60 10.75 3.47
C PHE A 122 -19.42 9.26 3.77
N SER A 123 -19.47 8.91 5.06
CA SER A 123 -19.51 7.53 5.53
C SER A 123 -20.54 7.39 6.66
N ASP A 124 -21.23 6.27 6.78
CA ASP A 124 -22.02 5.95 7.97
C ASP A 124 -21.27 5.07 8.98
N SER A 125 -20.08 4.60 8.61
CA SER A 125 -19.15 3.98 9.54
C SER A 125 -18.62 5.03 10.52
N ARG A 126 -18.62 4.66 11.79
CA ARG A 126 -18.11 5.45 12.91
C ARG A 126 -16.91 4.74 13.51
N ILE A 127 -15.98 5.54 14.01
CA ILE A 127 -14.82 5.08 14.74
C ILE A 127 -14.92 5.58 16.16
N ILE A 128 -14.83 4.66 17.12
CA ILE A 128 -14.68 5.01 18.54
C ILE A 128 -13.30 4.61 19.00
N TYR A 129 -12.56 5.51 19.62
CA TYR A 129 -11.18 5.25 20.02
C TYR A 129 -10.80 5.96 21.30
N LEU A 130 -9.84 5.38 22.01
CA LEU A 130 -9.25 5.98 23.18
C LEU A 130 -8.28 7.08 22.76
N ASP A 131 -8.61 8.33 23.08
CA ASP A 131 -7.65 9.43 22.99
C ASP A 131 -6.91 9.58 24.32
N PHE A 132 -5.66 9.12 24.35
CA PHE A 132 -4.83 9.14 25.54
C PHE A 132 -3.41 9.63 25.20
N THR A 133 -3.03 10.73 25.82
CA THR A 133 -1.66 11.26 25.79
C THR A 133 -0.92 10.80 27.05
N PRO A 134 0.10 9.93 26.93
CA PRO A 134 0.86 9.48 28.09
C PRO A 134 1.75 10.59 28.66
N THR A 135 1.86 10.64 29.98
CA THR A 135 2.79 11.54 30.69
C THR A 135 4.13 10.88 31.00
N GLN A 136 4.19 9.54 30.97
CA GLN A 136 5.38 8.75 31.27
C GLN A 136 5.35 7.41 30.53
N TYR A 137 6.54 6.86 30.30
CA TYR A 137 6.74 5.51 29.78
C TYR A 137 7.62 4.70 30.77
N PRO A 138 7.46 3.38 30.85
CA PRO A 138 6.40 2.61 30.21
C PRO A 138 5.05 2.75 30.93
N PHE A 139 3.97 2.47 30.22
CA PHE A 139 2.62 2.35 30.78
C PHE A 139 1.88 1.20 30.11
N THR A 140 0.80 0.72 30.71
CA THR A 140 0.00 -0.39 30.16
C THR A 140 -1.45 0.06 29.92
N ILE A 141 -2.02 -0.31 28.77
CA ILE A 141 -3.46 -0.19 28.51
C ILE A 141 -4.08 -1.58 28.51
N VAL A 142 -5.11 -1.74 29.33
CA VAL A 142 -6.04 -2.88 29.30
C VAL A 142 -7.30 -2.40 28.58
N TYR A 143 -7.50 -2.84 27.35
CA TYR A 143 -8.66 -2.55 26.52
C TYR A 143 -9.57 -3.77 26.44
N GLU A 144 -10.87 -3.56 26.67
CA GLU A 144 -11.90 -4.59 26.55
C GLU A 144 -13.08 -4.04 25.75
N CYS A 145 -13.52 -4.76 24.73
CA CYS A 145 -14.63 -4.39 23.85
C CYS A 145 -15.51 -5.60 23.57
N GLN A 146 -16.82 -5.39 23.50
CA GLN A 146 -17.77 -6.35 22.98
C GLN A 146 -18.65 -5.71 21.93
N ILE A 147 -18.65 -6.30 20.74
CA ILE A 147 -19.51 -5.91 19.63
C ILE A 147 -20.44 -7.05 19.24
N ASN A 148 -21.58 -6.68 18.68
CA ASN A 148 -22.51 -7.59 18.05
C ASN A 148 -22.89 -7.03 16.68
N SER A 149 -22.86 -7.87 15.65
CA SER A 149 -23.20 -7.49 14.30
C SER A 149 -24.13 -8.50 13.65
N SER A 150 -24.98 -7.99 12.77
CA SER A 150 -25.72 -8.85 11.83
C SER A 150 -24.91 -9.17 10.57
N ASN A 151 -23.83 -8.43 10.30
CA ASN A 151 -22.96 -8.63 9.15
C ASN A 151 -21.94 -9.75 9.41
N THR A 152 -22.31 -10.99 9.09
CA THR A 152 -21.42 -12.16 9.25
C THR A 152 -20.51 -12.40 8.06
N ALA A 153 -20.65 -11.64 6.97
CA ALA A 153 -19.78 -11.68 5.80
C ALA A 153 -18.32 -11.29 6.10
N PHE A 154 -18.11 -10.51 7.17
CA PHE A 154 -16.82 -9.99 7.60
C PHE A 154 -16.44 -10.58 8.95
N ILE A 155 -15.83 -11.77 8.94
CA ILE A 155 -15.22 -12.33 10.15
C ILE A 155 -13.82 -11.71 10.30
N PRO A 156 -13.48 -11.12 11.47
CA PRO A 156 -12.16 -10.54 11.68
C PRO A 156 -11.08 -11.62 11.53
N GLN A 157 -10.01 -11.30 10.81
CA GLN A 157 -8.86 -12.19 10.67
C GLN A 157 -8.01 -12.14 11.94
N TRP A 158 -7.41 -13.26 12.31
CA TRP A 158 -6.51 -13.30 13.47
C TRP A 158 -5.07 -13.08 13.03
N TYR A 159 -4.43 -12.06 13.60
CA TYR A 159 -3.02 -11.73 13.42
C TYR A 159 -2.35 -11.70 14.79
N PRO A 160 -1.77 -12.81 15.27
CA PRO A 160 -1.16 -12.83 16.60
C PRO A 160 0.00 -11.84 16.75
N ILE A 161 0.63 -11.44 15.64
CA ILE A 161 1.54 -10.29 15.55
C ILE A 161 1.16 -9.45 14.32
N SER A 162 0.83 -8.18 14.53
CA SER A 162 0.29 -7.30 13.48
C SER A 162 1.22 -6.14 13.08
N HIS A 163 2.37 -5.98 13.74
CA HIS A 163 3.32 -4.89 13.51
C HIS A 163 4.77 -5.33 13.65
N TYR A 164 5.67 -4.61 12.96
CA TYR A 164 7.09 -4.62 13.31
C TYR A 164 7.32 -3.89 14.65
N PHE A 165 8.46 -4.18 15.28
CA PHE A 165 8.87 -3.59 16.56
C PHE A 165 7.86 -3.80 17.71
N VAL A 166 7.02 -4.82 17.61
CA VAL A 166 6.09 -5.23 18.66
C VAL A 166 6.33 -6.70 18.99
N SER A 167 6.45 -7.00 20.28
CA SER A 167 6.51 -8.37 20.77
C SER A 167 5.17 -8.78 21.37
N VAL A 168 4.96 -10.09 21.51
CA VAL A 168 3.70 -10.67 21.97
C VAL A 168 4.00 -11.76 22.97
N GLU A 169 3.58 -11.55 24.21
CA GLU A 169 3.62 -12.57 25.26
C GLU A 169 2.59 -13.66 24.98
N LYS A 170 1.35 -13.25 24.70
CA LYS A 170 0.25 -14.17 24.42
C LYS A 170 -0.79 -13.55 23.48
N SER A 171 -1.19 -14.30 22.46
CA SER A 171 -2.36 -14.00 21.64
C SER A 171 -3.23 -15.24 21.51
N ILE A 172 -4.54 -15.07 21.57
CA ILE A 172 -5.53 -16.15 21.58
C ILE A 172 -6.65 -15.81 20.61
N LEU A 173 -7.04 -16.78 19.80
CA LEU A 173 -8.29 -16.76 19.03
C LEU A 173 -9.17 -17.89 19.52
N ASN A 174 -10.43 -17.60 19.84
CA ASN A 174 -11.46 -18.60 20.05
C ASN A 174 -12.63 -18.30 19.14
N VAL A 175 -13.15 -19.31 18.44
CA VAL A 175 -14.30 -19.18 17.55
C VAL A 175 -15.27 -20.32 17.84
N LYS A 176 -16.53 -19.99 18.10
CA LYS A 176 -17.64 -20.94 18.17
C LYS A 176 -18.61 -20.64 17.05
N PHE A 177 -19.05 -21.69 16.35
CA PHE A 177 -19.93 -21.55 15.19
C PHE A 177 -20.83 -22.78 15.05
N SER A 178 -21.91 -22.65 14.27
CA SER A 178 -22.70 -23.81 13.83
C SER A 178 -22.10 -24.39 12.56
N ASP A 179 -21.95 -25.72 12.49
CA ASP A 179 -21.46 -26.41 11.28
C ASP A 179 -22.34 -26.16 10.05
N GLN A 180 -23.62 -25.85 10.26
CA GLN A 180 -24.56 -25.55 9.19
C GLN A 180 -24.18 -24.30 8.40
N LEU A 181 -23.35 -23.41 8.95
CA LEU A 181 -22.94 -22.16 8.29
C LEU A 181 -21.83 -22.39 7.24
N GLY A 182 -21.26 -23.59 7.16
CA GLY A 182 -20.13 -23.89 6.27
C GLY A 182 -18.91 -23.05 6.61
N PHE A 183 -18.57 -22.96 7.91
CA PHE A 183 -17.39 -22.24 8.38
C PHE A 183 -16.12 -22.82 7.74
N LYS A 184 -15.22 -21.92 7.33
CA LYS A 184 -13.95 -22.27 6.70
C LYS A 184 -12.85 -21.36 7.23
N LYS A 185 -11.63 -21.91 7.22
CA LYS A 185 -10.43 -21.21 7.68
C LYS A 185 -9.24 -21.51 6.77
N LYS A 186 -8.28 -20.59 6.74
CA LYS A 186 -6.99 -20.77 6.08
C LYS A 186 -5.87 -20.19 6.93
N GLU A 187 -4.86 -21.02 7.20
CA GLU A 187 -3.71 -20.72 8.05
C GLU A 187 -2.51 -20.29 7.19
N PHE A 188 -1.73 -19.33 7.68
CA PHE A 188 -0.56 -18.81 6.98
C PHE A 188 0.63 -18.72 7.93
N ASN A 189 1.82 -19.08 7.46
CA ASN A 189 3.11 -18.85 8.13
C ASN A 189 3.27 -19.42 9.55
N PHE A 190 2.49 -20.41 9.96
CA PHE A 190 2.58 -20.96 11.33
C PHE A 190 3.91 -21.64 11.63
N SER A 191 4.51 -22.34 10.67
CA SER A 191 5.75 -23.10 10.89
C SER A 191 6.96 -22.27 11.33
N LYS A 192 6.92 -20.95 11.14
CA LYS A 192 8.00 -20.01 11.51
C LYS A 192 7.77 -19.35 12.87
N PHE A 193 6.65 -19.64 13.54
CA PHE A 193 6.21 -18.94 14.74
C PHE A 193 5.71 -19.93 15.80
N PRO A 194 5.81 -19.59 17.09
CA PRO A 194 5.28 -20.39 18.19
C PRO A 194 3.74 -20.28 18.26
N VAL A 195 3.07 -20.83 17.26
CA VAL A 195 1.60 -20.87 17.15
C VAL A 195 1.13 -22.31 17.33
N GLU A 196 0.25 -22.51 18.29
CA GLU A 196 -0.38 -23.78 18.61
C GLU A 196 -1.86 -23.75 18.24
N LYS A 197 -2.31 -24.84 17.63
CA LYS A 197 -3.73 -25.12 17.39
C LYS A 197 -4.24 -25.92 18.59
N THR A 198 -5.04 -25.28 19.44
CA THR A 198 -5.52 -25.87 20.70
C THR A 198 -6.84 -26.63 20.50
N ILE A 199 -7.73 -26.12 19.65
CA ILE A 199 -9.00 -26.77 19.28
C ILE A 199 -9.21 -26.63 17.78
N ASP A 200 -9.55 -27.71 17.11
CA ASP A 200 -9.97 -27.71 15.71
C ASP A 200 -10.97 -28.84 15.49
N SER A 201 -12.24 -28.56 15.79
CA SER A 201 -13.32 -29.52 15.73
C SER A 201 -14.56 -28.93 15.06
N SER A 202 -15.55 -29.78 14.84
CA SER A 202 -16.91 -29.31 14.53
C SER A 202 -17.37 -28.30 15.59
N GLY A 203 -17.94 -27.20 15.12
CA GLY A 203 -18.46 -26.07 15.89
C GLY A 203 -17.47 -25.23 16.72
N SER A 204 -16.17 -25.53 16.73
CA SER A 204 -15.20 -24.80 17.56
C SER A 204 -13.79 -24.78 16.98
N LEU A 205 -13.13 -23.63 17.09
CA LEU A 205 -11.75 -23.39 16.67
C LEU A 205 -11.02 -22.56 17.73
N SER A 206 -9.78 -22.93 18.06
CA SER A 206 -8.94 -22.12 18.93
C SER A 206 -7.46 -22.22 18.54
N TYR A 207 -6.79 -21.07 18.61
CA TYR A 207 -5.35 -20.94 18.43
C TYR A 207 -4.75 -20.12 19.55
N MET A 208 -3.48 -20.41 19.84
CA MET A 208 -2.70 -19.66 20.80
C MET A 208 -1.31 -19.40 20.24
N ALA A 209 -0.82 -18.18 20.36
CA ALA A 209 0.55 -17.82 20.06
C ALA A 209 1.22 -17.26 21.32
N VAL A 210 2.46 -17.69 21.60
CA VAL A 210 3.17 -17.30 22.83
C VAL A 210 4.60 -16.85 22.56
N ASN A 211 5.07 -15.86 23.32
CA ASN A 211 6.48 -15.42 23.33
C ASN A 211 7.05 -15.07 21.93
N ILE A 212 6.29 -14.38 21.09
CA ILE A 212 6.79 -13.87 19.80
C ILE A 212 7.63 -12.62 20.06
N VAL A 213 8.93 -12.69 19.77
CA VAL A 213 9.85 -11.55 19.89
C VAL A 213 9.61 -10.52 18.79
N ALA A 214 9.90 -9.25 19.09
CA ALA A 214 9.75 -8.15 18.15
C ALA A 214 10.66 -8.32 16.92
N GLN A 215 10.08 -8.18 15.73
CA GLN A 215 10.81 -8.20 14.47
C GLN A 215 11.03 -6.76 13.98
N LYS A 216 12.27 -6.41 13.62
CA LYS A 216 12.57 -5.09 13.06
C LYS A 216 12.09 -5.03 11.61
N GLN A 217 11.52 -3.91 11.19
CA GLN A 217 11.33 -3.66 9.77
C GLN A 217 12.70 -3.35 9.15
N GLU A 218 13.13 -4.20 8.23
CA GLU A 218 14.40 -4.07 7.52
C GLU A 218 14.14 -3.46 6.14
N TYR A 219 15.14 -2.80 5.54
CA TYR A 219 14.97 -2.19 4.22
C TYR A 219 14.52 -3.24 3.20
N GLY A 220 13.47 -2.95 2.43
CA GLY A 220 12.90 -3.85 1.45
C GLY A 220 12.17 -5.07 2.05
N SER A 221 11.91 -5.14 3.36
CA SER A 221 11.09 -6.21 3.93
C SER A 221 9.71 -6.28 3.23
N PRO A 222 9.21 -7.49 2.92
CA PRO A 222 7.84 -7.65 2.42
C PRO A 222 6.84 -7.15 3.45
N GLU A 223 5.63 -6.84 3.00
CA GLU A 223 4.54 -6.45 3.90
C GLU A 223 4.28 -7.49 5.00
N TYR A 224 4.01 -7.03 6.23
CA TYR A 224 3.88 -7.90 7.40
C TYR A 224 2.81 -8.99 7.20
N PHE A 225 1.71 -8.68 6.50
CA PHE A 225 0.61 -9.62 6.24
C PHE A 225 0.97 -10.76 5.27
N ASN A 226 2.15 -10.72 4.64
CA ASN A 226 2.69 -11.79 3.79
C ASN A 226 3.63 -12.72 4.57
N ILE A 227 4.28 -12.23 5.64
CA ILE A 227 5.35 -12.97 6.34
C ILE A 227 5.01 -13.35 7.78
N PHE A 228 4.05 -12.66 8.40
CA PHE A 228 3.60 -12.96 9.76
C PHE A 228 2.48 -13.99 9.74
N PRO A 229 2.31 -14.74 10.85
CA PRO A 229 1.25 -15.72 10.98
C PRO A 229 -0.11 -15.02 10.95
N LYS A 230 -1.07 -15.62 10.27
CA LYS A 230 -2.46 -15.18 10.29
C LYS A 230 -3.42 -16.32 10.03
N VAL A 231 -4.68 -16.13 10.44
CA VAL A 231 -5.80 -17.00 10.08
C VAL A 231 -6.86 -16.17 9.39
N MET A 232 -7.18 -16.57 8.16
CA MET A 232 -8.34 -16.07 7.43
C MET A 232 -9.53 -16.98 7.72
N MET A 233 -10.72 -16.38 7.88
CA MET A 233 -11.95 -17.10 8.19
C MET A 233 -13.08 -16.61 7.29
N GLY A 234 -14.08 -17.46 7.07
CA GLY A 234 -15.25 -17.15 6.27
C GLY A 234 -16.37 -18.16 6.49
N LEU A 235 -17.55 -17.85 5.95
CA LEU A 235 -18.71 -18.73 5.94
C LEU A 235 -19.12 -19.04 4.50
N ALA A 236 -19.81 -20.15 4.31
CA ALA A 236 -20.57 -20.38 3.08
C ALA A 236 -21.90 -19.64 3.14
N LEU A 237 -22.61 -19.75 4.27
CA LEU A 237 -23.83 -19.01 4.57
C LEU A 237 -23.51 -17.78 5.41
N PHE A 238 -23.66 -16.60 4.84
CA PHE A 238 -23.37 -15.34 5.50
C PHE A 238 -24.48 -14.31 5.25
N HIS A 239 -24.39 -13.21 5.98
CA HIS A 239 -25.26 -12.05 5.83
C HIS A 239 -24.43 -10.79 5.65
N LEU A 240 -24.87 -9.96 4.72
CA LEU A 240 -24.30 -8.66 4.43
C LEU A 240 -25.44 -7.65 4.34
N GLU A 241 -25.53 -6.78 5.34
CA GLU A 241 -26.48 -5.70 5.47
C GLU A 241 -27.94 -6.16 5.56
N ASN A 242 -28.55 -6.46 4.42
CA ASN A 242 -29.91 -6.99 4.29
C ASN A 242 -29.97 -8.10 3.23
N VAL A 243 -28.81 -8.62 2.81
CA VAL A 243 -28.66 -9.60 1.75
C VAL A 243 -28.01 -10.84 2.33
N ASP A 244 -28.64 -11.99 2.12
CA ASP A 244 -28.08 -13.29 2.46
C ASP A 244 -27.20 -13.80 1.31
N GLY A 245 -26.09 -14.44 1.66
CA GLY A 245 -25.21 -15.15 0.73
C GLY A 245 -25.14 -16.64 1.08
N ASN A 246 -25.05 -17.47 0.05
CA ASN A 246 -24.78 -18.90 0.15
C ASN A 246 -23.83 -19.30 -0.99
N VAL A 247 -22.53 -19.31 -0.72
CA VAL A 247 -21.51 -19.47 -1.76
C VAL A 247 -20.36 -20.36 -1.29
N LYS A 248 -19.95 -21.30 -2.14
CA LYS A 248 -18.90 -22.29 -1.83
C LYS A 248 -17.61 -22.03 -2.59
N ASN A 249 -17.70 -21.40 -3.76
CA ASN A 249 -16.59 -21.15 -4.67
C ASN A 249 -16.74 -19.76 -5.33
N TRP A 250 -15.72 -19.33 -6.07
CA TRP A 250 -15.71 -17.99 -6.66
C TRP A 250 -16.74 -17.83 -7.76
N LYS A 251 -17.08 -18.91 -8.47
CA LYS A 251 -18.16 -18.93 -9.47
C LYS A 251 -19.48 -18.51 -8.83
N GLU A 252 -19.88 -19.19 -7.77
CA GLU A 252 -21.09 -18.88 -6.98
C GLU A 252 -21.02 -17.49 -6.34
N PHE A 253 -19.85 -17.07 -5.86
CA PHE A 253 -19.67 -15.73 -5.29
C PHE A 253 -19.93 -14.63 -6.33
N GLY A 254 -19.36 -14.73 -7.52
CA GLY A 254 -19.59 -13.73 -8.57
C GLY A 254 -21.04 -13.71 -9.04
N GLN A 255 -21.69 -14.87 -9.14
CA GLN A 255 -23.13 -14.93 -9.44
C GLN A 255 -23.96 -14.21 -8.38
N TRP A 256 -23.75 -14.55 -7.10
CA TRP A 256 -24.42 -13.88 -5.98
C TRP A 256 -24.18 -12.37 -5.97
N PHE A 257 -22.94 -11.94 -6.22
CA PHE A 257 -22.58 -10.52 -6.26
C PHE A 257 -23.29 -9.80 -7.40
N SER A 258 -23.32 -10.40 -8.59
CA SER A 258 -24.07 -9.87 -9.73
C SER A 258 -25.56 -9.69 -9.40
N ASP A 259 -26.20 -10.76 -8.92
CA ASP A 259 -27.65 -10.81 -8.74
C ASP A 259 -28.14 -9.93 -7.58
N GLN A 260 -27.41 -9.92 -6.47
CA GLN A 260 -27.86 -9.27 -5.24
C GLN A 260 -27.28 -7.87 -5.06
N ILE A 261 -26.06 -7.63 -5.54
CA ILE A 261 -25.33 -6.38 -5.32
C ILE A 261 -25.42 -5.47 -6.54
N LEU A 262 -25.12 -5.97 -7.73
CA LEU A 262 -25.07 -5.15 -8.95
C LEU A 262 -26.43 -4.99 -9.66
N SER A 263 -27.36 -5.91 -9.45
CA SER A 263 -28.67 -5.82 -10.12
C SER A 263 -29.44 -4.54 -9.75
N GLY A 264 -30.05 -3.94 -10.78
CA GLY A 264 -30.86 -2.73 -10.68
C GLY A 264 -30.08 -1.41 -10.56
N THR A 265 -28.75 -1.40 -10.74
CA THR A 265 -27.93 -0.18 -10.61
C THR A 265 -27.48 0.44 -11.93
N SER A 266 -27.78 -0.16 -13.07
CA SER A 266 -27.26 0.24 -14.40
C SER A 266 -28.20 1.10 -15.23
N GLU A 267 -29.35 1.53 -14.69
CA GLU A 267 -30.30 2.38 -15.40
C GLU A 267 -29.68 3.73 -15.79
N LEU A 268 -29.85 4.14 -17.06
CA LEU A 268 -29.39 5.41 -17.61
C LEU A 268 -30.57 6.28 -18.07
N PRO A 269 -30.53 7.62 -17.90
CA PRO A 269 -31.54 8.52 -18.46
C PRO A 269 -31.61 8.48 -19.99
N GLU A 270 -32.80 8.64 -20.58
CA GLU A 270 -32.98 8.66 -22.05
C GLU A 270 -32.15 9.74 -22.76
N GLU A 271 -32.01 10.91 -22.13
CA GLU A 271 -31.16 12.00 -22.64
C GLU A 271 -29.70 11.55 -22.74
N THR A 272 -29.18 10.88 -21.72
CA THR A 272 -27.82 10.31 -21.72
C THR A 272 -27.69 9.26 -22.81
N LYS A 273 -28.69 8.39 -22.99
CA LYS A 273 -28.65 7.37 -24.04
C LYS A 273 -28.51 8.02 -25.42
N ALA A 274 -29.35 9.00 -25.74
CA ALA A 274 -29.29 9.75 -26.99
C ALA A 274 -27.94 10.44 -27.19
N LYS A 275 -27.41 11.08 -26.14
CA LYS A 275 -26.10 11.73 -26.16
C LYS A 275 -24.96 10.74 -26.46
N ILE A 276 -24.99 9.56 -25.84
CA ILE A 276 -23.96 8.55 -26.02
C ILE A 276 -24.01 7.94 -27.43
N PHE A 277 -25.21 7.67 -27.97
CA PHE A 277 -25.33 7.23 -29.36
C PHE A 277 -24.79 8.28 -30.33
N ALA A 278 -25.09 9.56 -30.12
CA ALA A 278 -24.54 10.64 -30.93
C ALA A 278 -23.01 10.75 -30.80
N LEU A 279 -22.47 10.56 -29.59
CA LEU A 279 -21.03 10.63 -29.32
C LEU A 279 -20.25 9.47 -29.98
N VAL A 280 -20.80 8.26 -29.95
CA VAL A 280 -20.18 7.09 -30.58
C VAL A 280 -20.38 7.08 -32.10
N GLY A 281 -21.51 7.59 -32.58
CA GLY A 281 -21.81 7.69 -34.00
C GLY A 281 -21.78 6.34 -34.71
N ASN A 282 -21.03 6.26 -35.80
CA ASN A 282 -20.93 5.06 -36.66
C ASN A 282 -19.70 4.18 -36.34
N GLU A 283 -19.06 4.36 -35.17
CA GLU A 283 -17.97 3.49 -34.77
C GLU A 283 -18.47 2.05 -34.55
N HIS A 284 -17.72 1.07 -35.05
CA HIS A 284 -18.06 -0.35 -34.96
C HIS A 284 -17.04 -1.15 -34.15
N ASP A 285 -15.79 -0.68 -34.02
CA ASP A 285 -14.77 -1.31 -33.18
C ASP A 285 -15.14 -1.17 -31.69
N PRO A 286 -15.37 -2.28 -30.97
CA PRO A 286 -15.68 -2.26 -29.55
C PRO A 286 -14.63 -1.51 -28.72
N ILE A 287 -13.35 -1.57 -29.10
CA ILE A 287 -12.27 -0.91 -28.36
C ILE A 287 -12.27 0.61 -28.60
N GLN A 288 -12.53 1.08 -29.83
CA GLN A 288 -12.68 2.52 -30.06
C GLN A 288 -13.91 3.08 -29.35
N LYS A 289 -15.04 2.35 -29.39
CA LYS A 289 -16.23 2.71 -28.59
C LYS A 289 -15.87 2.85 -27.11
N ALA A 290 -15.15 1.88 -26.57
CA ALA A 290 -14.73 1.89 -25.18
C ALA A 290 -13.86 3.11 -24.83
N LYS A 291 -12.91 3.48 -25.70
CA LYS A 291 -12.08 4.67 -25.53
C LYS A 291 -12.91 5.96 -25.53
N ILE A 292 -13.89 6.09 -26.43
CA ILE A 292 -14.80 7.24 -26.48
C ILE A 292 -15.57 7.38 -25.16
N ILE A 293 -16.15 6.27 -24.68
CA ILE A 293 -16.90 6.25 -23.42
C ILE A 293 -16.00 6.55 -22.23
N TYR A 294 -14.82 5.93 -22.15
CA TYR A 294 -13.87 6.14 -21.06
C TYR A 294 -13.45 7.62 -20.97
N ASN A 295 -13.09 8.24 -22.10
CA ASN A 295 -12.76 9.66 -22.16
C ASN A 295 -13.96 10.55 -21.75
N TYR A 296 -15.17 10.22 -22.18
CA TYR A 296 -16.37 10.96 -21.74
C TYR A 296 -16.57 10.91 -20.23
N VAL A 297 -16.42 9.73 -19.61
CA VAL A 297 -16.57 9.59 -18.16
C VAL A 297 -15.48 10.36 -17.41
N GLN A 298 -14.22 10.31 -17.87
CA GLN A 298 -13.11 11.07 -17.29
C GLN A 298 -13.37 12.59 -17.28
N GLN A 299 -13.99 13.12 -18.33
CA GLN A 299 -14.31 14.55 -18.44
C GLN A 299 -15.57 14.93 -17.65
N LYS A 300 -16.54 14.03 -17.55
CA LYS A 300 -17.84 14.29 -16.89
C LYS A 300 -17.79 14.10 -15.37
N SER A 301 -16.99 13.17 -14.88
CA SER A 301 -17.10 12.67 -13.51
C SER A 301 -15.88 12.96 -12.64
N ARG A 302 -16.08 12.98 -11.32
CA ARG A 302 -15.02 13.14 -10.34
C ARG A 302 -15.09 12.04 -9.29
N TYR A 303 -13.93 11.57 -8.85
CA TYR A 303 -13.86 10.61 -7.76
C TYR A 303 -14.22 11.27 -6.42
N VAL A 304 -15.19 10.69 -5.72
CA VAL A 304 -15.60 11.09 -4.37
C VAL A 304 -15.87 9.80 -3.58
N SER A 305 -15.10 9.56 -2.51
CA SER A 305 -15.27 8.35 -1.69
C SER A 305 -16.52 8.48 -0.83
N ILE A 306 -17.46 7.54 -0.98
CA ILE A 306 -18.75 7.47 -0.28
C ILE A 306 -18.99 6.03 0.16
N GLN A 307 -19.25 5.80 1.45
CA GLN A 307 -19.42 4.45 2.01
C GLN A 307 -20.59 4.41 2.98
N VAL A 308 -21.76 3.94 2.54
CA VAL A 308 -22.98 3.95 3.36
C VAL A 308 -23.68 2.61 3.33
N GLY A 309 -23.68 1.89 4.46
CA GLY A 309 -24.28 0.56 4.58
C GLY A 309 -23.86 -0.35 3.42
N ILE A 310 -24.84 -0.93 2.71
CA ILE A 310 -24.56 -1.77 1.54
C ILE A 310 -23.84 -1.02 0.43
N GLY A 311 -23.95 0.30 0.37
CA GLY A 311 -23.22 1.18 -0.55
C GLY A 311 -21.69 1.13 -0.37
N GLY A 312 -21.17 0.50 0.70
CA GLY A 312 -19.76 0.11 0.77
C GLY A 312 -19.36 -0.91 -0.32
N LEU A 313 -20.32 -1.67 -0.86
CA LEU A 313 -20.13 -2.73 -1.87
C LEU A 313 -21.06 -2.61 -3.10
N LYS A 314 -22.28 -2.10 -2.91
CA LYS A 314 -23.25 -1.83 -3.96
C LYS A 314 -22.96 -0.47 -4.60
N PRO A 315 -22.80 -0.38 -5.93
CA PRO A 315 -22.59 0.90 -6.58
C PRO A 315 -23.82 1.80 -6.44
N MET A 316 -23.57 3.10 -6.38
CA MET A 316 -24.59 4.11 -6.60
C MET A 316 -25.26 3.91 -7.98
N PRO A 317 -26.58 4.14 -8.11
CA PRO A 317 -27.27 4.00 -9.39
C PRO A 317 -26.62 4.85 -10.49
N ALA A 318 -26.46 4.28 -11.69
CA ALA A 318 -25.81 4.93 -12.83
C ALA A 318 -26.47 6.26 -13.21
N LYS A 319 -27.81 6.34 -13.17
CA LYS A 319 -28.55 7.59 -13.37
C LYS A 319 -28.23 8.71 -12.37
N ASP A 320 -27.89 8.36 -11.13
CA ASP A 320 -27.52 9.34 -10.13
C ASP A 320 -26.09 9.82 -10.35
N VAL A 321 -25.17 8.92 -10.73
CA VAL A 321 -23.80 9.30 -11.13
C VAL A 321 -23.84 10.21 -12.35
N ASP A 322 -24.69 9.91 -13.33
CA ASP A 322 -24.90 10.74 -14.52
C ASP A 322 -25.35 12.16 -14.16
N ARG A 323 -26.33 12.27 -13.24
CA ARG A 323 -26.91 13.54 -12.79
C ARG A 323 -25.95 14.36 -11.93
N LEU A 324 -25.22 13.71 -11.03
CA LEU A 324 -24.38 14.37 -10.02
C LEU A 324 -22.94 14.61 -10.48
N GLY A 325 -22.45 13.87 -11.47
CA GLY A 325 -21.09 14.02 -12.00
C GLY A 325 -19.99 13.59 -11.01
N TYR A 326 -20.29 12.74 -10.04
CA TYR A 326 -19.30 12.17 -9.14
C TYR A 326 -19.67 10.76 -8.67
N GLY A 327 -18.69 10.02 -8.17
CA GLY A 327 -18.88 8.71 -7.56
C GLY A 327 -17.59 8.14 -6.98
N ASP A 328 -17.72 7.10 -6.18
CA ASP A 328 -16.59 6.29 -5.70
C ASP A 328 -16.17 5.24 -6.75
N CYS A 329 -15.27 4.33 -6.37
CA CYS A 329 -14.74 3.32 -7.31
C CYS A 329 -15.83 2.44 -7.92
N LYS A 330 -16.82 2.06 -7.12
CA LYS A 330 -17.94 1.21 -7.54
C LYS A 330 -18.90 1.99 -8.43
N ALA A 331 -19.25 3.21 -8.03
CA ALA A 331 -20.15 4.08 -8.76
C ALA A 331 -19.61 4.41 -10.16
N LEU A 332 -18.36 4.85 -10.27
CA LEU A 332 -17.75 5.20 -11.56
C LEU A 332 -17.54 3.99 -12.46
N THR A 333 -17.15 2.85 -11.89
CA THR A 333 -17.03 1.57 -12.60
C THR A 333 -18.39 1.11 -13.15
N ASN A 334 -19.44 1.11 -12.32
CA ASN A 334 -20.79 0.72 -12.72
C ASN A 334 -21.40 1.68 -13.77
N TYR A 335 -21.21 2.98 -13.61
CA TYR A 335 -21.67 3.97 -14.58
C TYR A 335 -20.97 3.79 -15.94
N THR A 336 -19.64 3.63 -15.93
CA THR A 336 -18.89 3.34 -17.16
C THR A 336 -19.38 2.05 -17.82
N LYS A 337 -19.63 1.00 -17.03
CA LYS A 337 -20.15 -0.28 -17.54
C LYS A 337 -21.51 -0.10 -18.23
N ALA A 338 -22.43 0.62 -17.60
CA ALA A 338 -23.75 0.88 -18.16
C ALA A 338 -23.68 1.63 -19.50
N LEU A 339 -22.76 2.58 -19.64
CA LEU A 339 -22.53 3.30 -20.90
C LEU A 339 -21.90 2.41 -21.98
N LEU A 340 -21.00 1.50 -21.61
CA LEU A 340 -20.40 0.51 -22.52
C LEU A 340 -21.44 -0.50 -23.01
N ASP A 341 -22.26 -1.02 -22.10
CA ASP A 341 -23.35 -1.95 -22.41
C ASP A 341 -24.34 -1.32 -23.41
N LEU A 342 -24.66 -0.03 -23.25
CA LEU A 342 -25.54 0.72 -24.15
C LEU A 342 -25.06 0.72 -25.61
N VAL A 343 -23.75 0.72 -25.85
CA VAL A 343 -23.14 0.77 -27.19
C VAL A 343 -22.61 -0.59 -27.66
N GLY A 344 -22.99 -1.66 -26.95
CA GLY A 344 -22.69 -3.04 -27.29
C GLY A 344 -21.25 -3.47 -27.00
N VAL A 345 -20.58 -2.84 -26.04
CA VAL A 345 -19.23 -3.23 -25.61
C VAL A 345 -19.31 -4.11 -24.37
N THR A 346 -18.94 -5.38 -24.52
CA THR A 346 -18.86 -6.32 -23.38
C THR A 346 -17.78 -5.87 -22.40
N SER A 347 -18.17 -5.75 -21.13
CA SER A 347 -17.26 -5.43 -20.03
C SER A 347 -17.71 -6.08 -18.73
N TYR A 348 -16.74 -6.43 -17.87
CA TYR A 348 -16.95 -7.14 -16.61
C TYR A 348 -16.50 -6.30 -15.43
N TYR A 349 -17.27 -6.38 -14.34
CA TYR A 349 -16.96 -5.73 -13.07
C TYR A 349 -15.92 -6.55 -12.33
N THR A 350 -14.78 -5.97 -12.00
CA THR A 350 -13.63 -6.71 -11.46
C THR A 350 -13.16 -6.15 -10.13
N ILE A 351 -13.19 -6.98 -9.08
CA ILE A 351 -12.84 -6.65 -7.70
C ILE A 351 -11.39 -7.08 -7.43
N LEU A 352 -10.62 -6.23 -6.75
CA LEU A 352 -9.22 -6.50 -6.40
C LEU A 352 -8.77 -5.67 -5.19
N TYR A 353 -7.53 -5.87 -4.76
CA TYR A 353 -6.86 -4.93 -3.86
C TYR A 353 -6.14 -3.85 -4.66
N GLY A 354 -6.57 -2.58 -4.56
CA GLY A 354 -5.87 -1.40 -5.07
C GLY A 354 -4.89 -0.85 -4.04
N SER A 355 -3.61 -0.75 -4.41
CA SER A 355 -2.51 -0.22 -3.58
C SER A 355 -1.21 -0.17 -4.39
N ALA A 356 -0.27 0.66 -3.94
CA ALA A 356 1.12 0.64 -4.40
C ALA A 356 1.77 -0.73 -4.14
N ASN A 357 1.50 -1.32 -2.97
CA ASN A 357 1.94 -2.67 -2.63
C ASN A 357 1.01 -3.71 -3.23
N LYS A 358 1.56 -4.68 -3.94
CA LYS A 358 0.80 -5.76 -4.56
C LYS A 358 0.19 -6.66 -3.48
N ARG A 359 -1.10 -6.97 -3.63
CA ARG A 359 -1.84 -7.90 -2.77
C ARG A 359 -2.84 -8.71 -3.60
N ASP A 360 -2.78 -10.02 -3.44
CA ASP A 360 -3.63 -10.97 -4.15
C ASP A 360 -4.93 -11.25 -3.38
N ILE A 361 -6.03 -11.40 -4.11
CA ILE A 361 -7.16 -12.21 -3.65
C ILE A 361 -6.68 -13.65 -3.47
N GLN A 362 -7.10 -14.31 -2.39
CA GLN A 362 -6.79 -15.72 -2.17
C GLN A 362 -7.68 -16.60 -3.05
N SER A 363 -7.16 -17.02 -4.20
CA SER A 363 -7.89 -17.81 -5.21
C SER A 363 -8.55 -19.10 -4.69
N ASP A 364 -7.97 -19.74 -3.68
CA ASP A 364 -8.45 -20.98 -3.07
C ASP A 364 -9.28 -20.78 -1.80
N PHE A 365 -9.55 -19.53 -1.41
CA PHE A 365 -10.32 -19.22 -0.20
C PHE A 365 -11.37 -18.15 -0.47
N VAL A 366 -12.62 -18.56 -0.66
CA VAL A 366 -13.71 -17.62 -0.96
C VAL A 366 -14.15 -16.89 0.30
N SER A 367 -14.12 -15.57 0.26
CA SER A 367 -14.66 -14.70 1.32
C SER A 367 -14.82 -13.30 0.75
N MET A 368 -15.41 -12.37 1.51
CA MET A 368 -15.33 -10.96 1.14
C MET A 368 -13.86 -10.51 1.11
N GLN A 369 -13.38 -10.11 -0.07
CA GLN A 369 -12.00 -9.70 -0.35
C GLN A 369 -11.98 -8.57 -1.37
N GLY A 370 -10.84 -7.88 -1.45
CA GLY A 370 -10.67 -6.67 -2.25
C GLY A 370 -11.04 -5.39 -1.50
N ASN A 371 -10.54 -4.27 -2.01
CA ASN A 371 -10.85 -2.93 -1.53
C ASN A 371 -11.06 -1.92 -2.67
N HIS A 372 -10.95 -2.38 -3.93
CA HIS A 372 -11.07 -1.56 -5.13
C HIS A 372 -11.73 -2.33 -6.26
N VAL A 373 -12.21 -1.61 -7.27
CA VAL A 373 -12.87 -2.18 -8.45
C VAL A 373 -12.53 -1.38 -9.70
N LEU A 374 -12.44 -2.09 -10.83
CA LEU A 374 -12.24 -1.57 -12.18
C LEU A 374 -13.11 -2.34 -13.19
N LEU A 375 -13.08 -1.94 -14.46
CA LEU A 375 -13.68 -2.72 -15.56
C LEU A 375 -12.65 -3.53 -16.34
N THR A 376 -13.06 -4.72 -16.77
CA THR A 376 -12.29 -5.59 -17.66
C THR A 376 -13.02 -5.75 -18.98
N ILE A 377 -12.36 -5.47 -20.11
CA ILE A 377 -12.91 -5.62 -21.46
C ILE A 377 -12.16 -6.76 -22.15
N PRO A 378 -12.82 -7.87 -22.53
CA PRO A 378 -12.20 -8.92 -23.31
C PRO A 378 -11.75 -8.45 -24.69
N ASP A 379 -10.56 -8.86 -25.10
CA ASP A 379 -10.01 -8.66 -26.46
C ASP A 379 -9.25 -9.93 -26.89
N GLY A 380 -9.95 -10.82 -27.58
CA GLY A 380 -9.46 -12.16 -27.92
C GLY A 380 -9.06 -12.95 -26.67
N ASN A 381 -7.79 -13.32 -26.56
CA ASN A 381 -7.24 -14.04 -25.40
C ASN A 381 -6.63 -13.11 -24.34
N SER A 382 -6.87 -11.80 -24.47
CA SER A 382 -6.31 -10.77 -23.60
C SER A 382 -7.40 -9.87 -23.03
N TYR A 383 -7.00 -8.95 -22.15
CA TYR A 383 -7.92 -8.03 -21.48
C TYR A 383 -7.38 -6.60 -21.52
N PHE A 384 -8.28 -5.64 -21.77
CA PHE A 384 -8.08 -4.25 -21.38
C PHE A 384 -8.68 -4.02 -20.00
N TRP A 385 -8.01 -3.17 -19.21
CA TRP A 385 -8.40 -2.89 -17.84
C TRP A 385 -8.61 -1.40 -17.68
N LEU A 386 -9.81 -0.98 -17.29
CA LEU A 386 -10.17 0.43 -17.20
C LEU A 386 -10.24 0.86 -15.74
N GLU A 387 -9.24 1.64 -15.33
CA GLU A 387 -9.25 2.33 -14.04
C GLU A 387 -10.22 3.51 -14.10
N CYS A 388 -11.48 3.27 -13.72
CA CYS A 388 -12.57 4.22 -13.86
C CYS A 388 -12.51 5.36 -12.83
N THR A 389 -11.61 5.30 -11.85
CA THR A 389 -11.42 6.38 -10.87
C THR A 389 -10.32 7.35 -11.25
N SER A 390 -9.57 7.09 -12.33
CA SER A 390 -8.51 7.98 -12.79
C SER A 390 -9.08 9.07 -13.70
N PRO A 391 -8.91 10.36 -13.36
CA PRO A 391 -9.44 11.46 -14.18
C PRO A 391 -8.66 11.64 -15.50
N ASP A 392 -7.43 11.13 -15.58
CA ASP A 392 -6.51 11.41 -16.68
C ASP A 392 -5.62 10.22 -17.08
N GLY A 393 -5.73 9.07 -16.40
CA GLY A 393 -5.02 7.85 -16.72
C GLY A 393 -5.33 7.36 -18.14
N PRO A 394 -4.35 6.81 -18.88
CA PRO A 394 -4.60 6.24 -20.21
C PRO A 394 -5.54 5.03 -20.17
N PHE A 395 -6.28 4.85 -21.26
CA PHE A 395 -7.08 3.65 -21.49
C PHE A 395 -6.20 2.38 -21.40
N GLY A 396 -6.57 1.42 -20.55
CA GLY A 396 -5.83 0.17 -20.40
C GLY A 396 -4.58 0.23 -19.51
N TYR A 397 -4.34 1.34 -18.79
CA TYR A 397 -3.18 1.50 -17.91
C TYR A 397 -3.51 1.19 -16.43
N GLN A 398 -2.68 0.36 -15.79
CA GLN A 398 -2.88 -0.12 -14.40
C GLN A 398 -1.67 0.05 -13.47
N ALA A 399 -0.49 0.37 -14.02
CA ALA A 399 0.77 0.19 -13.30
C ALA A 399 0.83 1.01 -12.00
N ASN A 400 1.46 0.43 -10.97
CA ASN A 400 1.65 0.99 -9.63
C ASN A 400 0.40 1.07 -8.76
N PHE A 401 -0.78 0.70 -9.25
CA PHE A 401 -1.98 0.72 -8.43
C PHE A 401 -2.83 -0.54 -8.50
N THR A 402 -3.04 -1.13 -9.68
CA THR A 402 -3.90 -2.32 -9.88
C THR A 402 -3.24 -3.45 -10.68
N ASP A 403 -1.99 -3.26 -11.12
CA ASP A 403 -1.20 -4.22 -11.88
C ASP A 403 -0.75 -5.46 -11.09
N ASP A 404 -0.51 -6.55 -11.83
CA ASP A 404 0.11 -7.79 -11.38
C ASP A 404 -0.42 -8.32 -10.03
N ARG A 405 -1.73 -8.61 -9.96
CA ARG A 405 -2.37 -9.25 -8.81
C ARG A 405 -3.56 -10.12 -9.20
N GLN A 406 -3.92 -11.08 -8.34
CA GLN A 406 -5.15 -11.86 -8.48
C GLN A 406 -6.37 -10.97 -8.18
N ALA A 407 -7.32 -10.99 -9.10
CA ALA A 407 -8.56 -10.22 -9.08
C ALA A 407 -9.75 -11.14 -9.38
N LEU A 408 -10.94 -10.75 -8.89
CA LEU A 408 -12.19 -11.45 -9.12
C LEU A 408 -12.98 -10.70 -10.19
N MET A 409 -13.09 -11.29 -11.38
CA MET A 409 -13.93 -10.81 -12.46
C MET A 409 -15.33 -11.41 -12.31
N VAL A 410 -16.36 -10.56 -12.39
CA VAL A 410 -17.77 -10.98 -12.33
C VAL A 410 -18.34 -11.04 -13.74
N THR A 411 -18.56 -12.26 -14.24
CA THR A 411 -19.13 -12.55 -15.57
C THR A 411 -20.59 -13.03 -15.44
N PRO A 412 -21.34 -13.12 -16.54
CA PRO A 412 -22.68 -13.73 -16.56
C PRO A 412 -22.72 -15.19 -16.07
N GLU A 413 -21.60 -15.92 -16.17
CA GLU A 413 -21.48 -17.32 -15.74
C GLU A 413 -21.05 -17.46 -14.27
N GLY A 414 -20.72 -16.35 -13.61
CA GLY A 414 -20.26 -16.28 -12.23
C GLY A 414 -18.92 -15.57 -12.06
N GLY A 415 -18.24 -15.82 -10.93
CA GLY A 415 -16.94 -15.23 -10.64
C GLY A 415 -15.75 -16.05 -11.15
N GLU A 416 -14.76 -15.37 -11.72
CA GLU A 416 -13.50 -15.94 -12.19
C GLU A 416 -12.30 -15.22 -11.54
N ILE A 417 -11.32 -15.99 -11.05
CA ILE A 417 -10.06 -15.41 -10.58
C ILE A 417 -9.07 -15.29 -11.72
N ILE A 418 -8.70 -14.05 -12.04
CA ILE A 418 -7.77 -13.70 -13.11
C ILE A 418 -6.58 -12.90 -12.57
N ARG A 419 -5.49 -12.81 -13.35
CA ARG A 419 -4.33 -11.97 -13.02
C ARG A 419 -4.40 -10.67 -13.83
N THR A 420 -4.31 -9.53 -13.17
CA THR A 420 -4.20 -8.23 -13.86
C THR A 420 -2.87 -8.10 -14.61
N LYS A 421 -2.75 -7.08 -15.47
CA LYS A 421 -1.59 -6.92 -16.36
C LYS A 421 -0.28 -6.96 -15.56
N ASN A 422 0.60 -7.89 -15.92
CA ASN A 422 1.97 -7.89 -15.45
C ASN A 422 2.83 -7.03 -16.38
N TYR A 423 3.41 -5.96 -15.84
CA TYR A 423 4.39 -5.15 -16.57
C TYR A 423 5.78 -5.75 -16.37
N GLN A 424 6.35 -6.29 -17.45
CA GLN A 424 7.65 -6.92 -17.40
C GLN A 424 8.74 -5.90 -17.08
N ASP A 425 9.80 -6.35 -16.39
CA ASP A 425 10.87 -5.46 -15.92
C ASP A 425 11.50 -4.65 -17.07
N LYS A 426 11.64 -5.26 -18.26
CA LYS A 426 12.19 -4.61 -19.47
C LYS A 426 11.22 -3.64 -20.16
N ASP A 427 9.92 -3.72 -19.88
CA ASP A 427 8.91 -2.82 -20.45
C ASP A 427 8.69 -1.57 -19.56
N ASN A 428 9.16 -1.63 -18.31
CA ASN A 428 9.14 -0.54 -17.36
C ASN A 428 10.32 0.40 -17.60
N THR A 429 10.29 1.12 -18.72
CA THR A 429 11.48 1.84 -19.21
C THR A 429 11.55 3.29 -18.79
N GLN A 430 12.76 3.80 -18.54
CA GLN A 430 13.10 5.21 -18.66
C GLN A 430 14.29 5.34 -19.61
N ILE A 431 14.09 6.08 -20.70
CA ILE A 431 15.12 6.32 -21.70
C ILE A 431 15.51 7.79 -21.66
N THR A 432 16.75 8.11 -21.33
CA THR A 432 17.28 9.48 -21.32
C THR A 432 18.20 9.70 -22.52
N THR A 433 17.90 10.70 -23.33
CA THR A 433 18.74 11.11 -24.46
C THR A 433 19.00 12.61 -24.42
N GLY A 434 20.04 13.06 -25.12
CA GLY A 434 20.40 14.48 -25.21
C GLY A 434 21.85 14.71 -24.86
N GLY A 435 22.17 15.83 -24.24
CA GLY A 435 23.55 16.13 -23.89
C GLY A 435 23.75 17.38 -23.06
N TYR A 436 25.01 17.60 -22.69
CA TYR A 436 25.45 18.79 -22.00
C TYR A 436 26.83 19.25 -22.45
N SER A 437 27.08 20.54 -22.27
CA SER A 437 28.37 21.17 -22.50
C SER A 437 28.93 21.76 -21.23
N LEU A 438 30.25 21.70 -21.08
CA LEU A 438 31.00 22.40 -20.03
C LEU A 438 31.78 23.56 -20.63
N ASN A 439 31.74 24.72 -19.99
CA ASN A 439 32.60 25.86 -20.34
C ASN A 439 33.90 25.84 -19.51
N GLU A 440 34.82 26.77 -19.80
CA GLU A 440 36.10 26.87 -19.08
C GLU A 440 35.97 27.22 -17.59
N ASN A 441 34.83 27.79 -17.17
CA ASN A 441 34.53 28.07 -15.76
C ASN A 441 33.96 26.85 -15.02
N GLY A 442 33.72 25.74 -15.72
CA GLY A 442 33.10 24.54 -15.18
C GLY A 442 31.58 24.65 -15.03
N ASP A 443 30.95 25.65 -15.67
CA ASP A 443 29.50 25.74 -15.74
C ASP A 443 28.98 24.77 -16.79
N PHE A 444 27.75 24.32 -16.56
CA PHE A 444 27.07 23.28 -17.31
C PHE A 444 25.81 23.85 -17.96
N SER A 445 25.56 23.46 -19.20
CA SER A 445 24.30 23.72 -19.91
C SER A 445 23.85 22.43 -20.59
N ALA A 446 22.59 22.05 -20.42
CA ALA A 446 22.06 20.79 -20.92
C ALA A 446 20.69 20.91 -21.55
N GLN A 447 20.45 20.00 -22.50
CA GLN A 447 19.15 19.70 -23.05
C GLN A 447 19.00 18.18 -23.10
N ILE A 448 17.97 17.67 -22.44
CA ILE A 448 17.69 16.23 -22.39
C ILE A 448 16.20 15.94 -22.58
N ALA A 449 15.92 14.75 -23.09
CA ALA A 449 14.59 14.16 -23.17
C ALA A 449 14.56 12.85 -22.37
N LEU A 450 13.62 12.72 -21.44
CA LEU A 450 13.33 11.48 -20.71
C LEU A 450 12.03 10.89 -21.26
N VAL A 451 12.05 9.62 -21.65
CA VAL A 451 10.87 8.90 -22.15
C VAL A 451 10.56 7.74 -21.22
N SER A 452 9.42 7.76 -20.56
CA SER A 452 9.03 6.72 -19.61
C SER A 452 7.79 5.92 -20.02
N LYS A 453 7.86 4.60 -19.76
CA LYS A 453 6.85 3.60 -20.11
C LYS A 453 6.58 2.64 -18.96
N GLY A 454 5.54 1.83 -19.08
CA GLY A 454 5.19 0.80 -18.09
C GLY A 454 4.94 1.40 -16.70
N SER A 455 5.53 0.83 -15.66
CA SER A 455 5.46 1.37 -14.30
C SER A 455 6.12 2.75 -14.16
N GLN A 456 7.11 3.08 -14.99
CA GLN A 456 7.78 4.37 -14.92
C GLN A 456 6.97 5.51 -15.57
N TYR A 457 5.93 5.19 -16.37
CA TYR A 457 5.01 6.19 -16.93
C TYR A 457 4.24 6.97 -15.86
N SER A 458 4.09 6.43 -14.64
CA SER A 458 3.24 7.00 -13.58
C SER A 458 3.58 8.43 -13.17
N LYS A 459 4.74 8.96 -13.54
CA LYS A 459 5.10 10.38 -13.35
C LYS A 459 4.32 11.35 -14.24
N TYR A 460 3.42 10.87 -15.10
CA TYR A 460 2.59 11.71 -15.97
C TYR A 460 1.75 12.76 -15.19
N TYR A 461 1.47 12.56 -13.91
CA TYR A 461 0.82 13.55 -13.04
C TYR A 461 1.58 14.90 -12.99
N LEU A 462 2.88 14.88 -13.28
CA LEU A 462 3.70 16.08 -13.36
C LEU A 462 3.18 17.07 -14.39
N GLU A 463 2.59 16.62 -15.50
CA GLU A 463 2.03 17.51 -16.54
C GLU A 463 1.07 18.55 -15.94
N ASN A 464 0.18 18.08 -15.07
CA ASN A 464 -0.89 18.87 -14.45
C ASN A 464 -0.52 19.47 -13.09
N SER A 465 0.70 19.21 -12.59
CA SER A 465 1.15 19.72 -11.30
C SER A 465 1.47 21.22 -11.35
N PRO A 466 1.34 21.95 -10.21
CA PRO A 466 1.80 23.32 -10.09
C PRO A 466 3.28 23.49 -10.46
N PRO A 467 3.71 24.67 -10.98
CA PRO A 467 5.11 24.93 -11.29
C PRO A 467 6.08 24.68 -10.13
N THR A 468 5.69 25.01 -8.90
CA THR A 468 6.49 24.80 -7.68
C THR A 468 6.75 23.32 -7.41
N ASP A 469 5.78 22.46 -7.70
CA ASP A 469 5.85 21.03 -7.45
C ASP A 469 6.71 20.36 -8.52
N LYS A 470 6.57 20.80 -9.78
CA LYS A 470 7.47 20.43 -10.89
C LYS A 470 8.92 20.77 -10.56
N GLU A 471 9.17 22.00 -10.11
CA GLU A 471 10.51 22.46 -9.75
C GLU A 471 11.09 21.64 -8.58
N SER A 472 10.29 21.42 -7.53
CA SER A 472 10.67 20.62 -6.37
C SER A 472 10.99 19.18 -6.74
N TYR A 473 10.19 18.57 -7.63
CA TYR A 473 10.42 17.23 -8.15
C TYR A 473 11.78 17.13 -8.85
N TYR A 474 12.06 18.00 -9.83
CA TYR A 474 13.32 17.92 -10.57
C TYR A 474 14.53 18.31 -9.74
N LYS A 475 14.41 19.23 -8.79
CA LYS A 475 15.47 19.52 -7.81
C LYS A 475 15.77 18.32 -6.91
N ALA A 476 14.75 17.56 -6.53
CA ALA A 476 14.94 16.33 -5.76
C ALA A 476 15.53 15.18 -6.61
N TYR A 477 15.10 15.07 -7.87
CA TYR A 477 15.58 14.08 -8.83
C TYR A 477 17.05 14.32 -9.19
N LEU A 478 17.41 15.56 -9.53
CA LEU A 478 18.75 15.99 -9.93
C LEU A 478 19.54 16.62 -8.76
N ASN A 479 19.32 16.13 -7.54
CA ASN A 479 19.92 16.70 -6.34
C ASN A 479 21.44 16.50 -6.24
N ASN A 480 22.03 15.74 -7.17
CA ASN A 480 23.47 15.59 -7.39
C ASN A 480 24.10 16.80 -8.11
N ILE A 481 23.30 17.66 -8.75
CA ILE A 481 23.76 18.86 -9.46
C ILE A 481 23.62 20.07 -8.53
N ASN A 482 24.74 20.54 -8.00
CA ASN A 482 24.77 21.77 -7.19
C ASN A 482 24.46 23.01 -8.05
N ASN A 483 23.78 24.00 -7.45
CA ASN A 483 23.38 25.24 -8.13
C ASN A 483 22.56 25.03 -9.42
N LEU A 484 21.81 23.92 -9.49
CA LEU A 484 20.93 23.63 -10.61
C LEU A 484 19.86 24.70 -10.78
N LYS A 485 19.71 25.17 -12.01
CA LYS A 485 18.61 26.00 -12.49
C LYS A 485 17.88 25.26 -13.60
N ILE A 486 16.56 25.17 -13.45
CA ILE A 486 15.67 24.59 -14.43
C ILE A 486 15.18 25.72 -15.33
N GLU A 487 15.73 25.83 -16.54
CA GLU A 487 15.42 26.91 -17.47
C GLU A 487 14.08 26.68 -18.17
N LYS A 488 13.82 25.43 -18.57
CA LYS A 488 12.59 25.05 -19.26
C LYS A 488 12.26 23.59 -19.01
N VAL A 489 10.97 23.31 -18.82
CA VAL A 489 10.39 21.97 -18.81
C VAL A 489 9.20 21.95 -19.74
N THR A 490 9.12 20.95 -20.61
CA THR A 490 7.93 20.68 -21.43
C THR A 490 7.60 19.20 -21.41
N PHE A 491 6.32 18.88 -21.52
CA PHE A 491 5.81 17.52 -21.45
C PHE A 491 5.11 17.14 -22.75
N VAL A 492 5.22 15.87 -23.13
CA VAL A 492 4.34 15.24 -24.12
C VAL A 492 3.80 13.95 -23.49
N ASN A 493 2.49 13.94 -23.25
CA ASN A 493 1.79 12.82 -22.67
C ASN A 493 1.03 12.03 -23.75
N ASP A 494 1.69 11.05 -24.37
CA ASP A 494 1.07 10.16 -25.35
C ASP A 494 0.33 9.03 -24.64
N LYS A 495 -0.96 9.24 -24.41
CA LYS A 495 -1.85 8.25 -23.79
C LYS A 495 -2.22 7.08 -24.70
N VAL A 496 -1.95 7.15 -26.00
CA VAL A 496 -2.24 6.07 -26.94
C VAL A 496 -1.18 4.99 -26.84
N THR A 497 0.09 5.39 -26.90
CA THR A 497 1.22 4.47 -26.76
C THR A 497 1.71 4.33 -25.32
N VAL A 498 1.15 5.13 -24.40
CA VAL A 498 1.48 5.17 -22.97
C VAL A 498 2.95 5.53 -22.74
N ASN A 499 3.36 6.63 -23.36
CA ASN A 499 4.68 7.22 -23.23
C ASN A 499 4.56 8.61 -22.60
N PHE A 500 5.36 8.86 -21.57
CA PHE A 500 5.49 10.20 -20.99
C PHE A 500 6.87 10.76 -21.30
N ILE A 501 6.90 11.89 -22.02
CA ILE A 501 8.13 12.53 -22.48
C ILE A 501 8.33 13.84 -21.70
N GLU A 502 9.51 14.01 -21.12
CA GLU A 502 9.93 15.21 -20.42
C GLU A 502 11.13 15.81 -21.14
N ASN A 503 10.99 17.02 -21.70
CA ASN A 503 12.13 17.74 -22.27
C ASN A 503 12.57 18.83 -21.29
N LEU A 504 13.83 18.73 -20.85
CA LEU A 504 14.43 19.61 -19.85
C LEU A 504 15.55 20.44 -20.48
N THR A 505 15.54 21.75 -20.22
CA THR A 505 16.69 22.64 -20.42
C THR A 505 17.19 23.07 -19.07
N LEU A 506 18.46 22.78 -18.78
CA LEU A 506 19.05 22.92 -17.46
C LEU A 506 20.35 23.71 -17.55
N SER A 507 20.65 24.47 -16.51
CA SER A 507 21.96 25.11 -16.32
C SER A 507 22.43 24.93 -14.89
N ALA A 508 23.75 24.91 -14.67
CA ALA A 508 24.32 24.90 -13.33
C ALA A 508 25.68 25.59 -13.35
N ILE A 509 25.95 26.40 -12.33
CA ILE A 509 27.25 27.04 -12.15
C ILE A 509 28.18 26.14 -11.34
N LYS A 510 29.46 26.10 -11.72
CA LYS A 510 30.50 25.30 -11.05
C LYS A 510 30.10 23.82 -10.88
N TYR A 511 29.46 23.24 -11.90
CA TYR A 511 29.17 21.81 -11.92
C TYR A 511 30.47 21.00 -11.96
N ALA A 512 31.39 21.39 -12.84
CA ALA A 512 32.75 20.86 -12.84
C ALA A 512 33.61 21.65 -11.84
N ALA A 513 34.25 20.92 -10.94
CA ALA A 513 35.18 21.50 -9.98
C ALA A 513 36.52 21.77 -10.66
N ILE A 514 37.01 23.01 -10.55
CA ILE A 514 38.32 23.41 -11.06
C ILE A 514 39.29 23.54 -9.89
N SER A 515 40.44 22.88 -9.99
CA SER A 515 41.53 22.99 -9.02
C SER A 515 42.86 22.95 -9.75
N ALA A 516 43.68 23.99 -9.58
CA ALA A 516 44.87 24.26 -10.39
C ALA A 516 44.54 24.19 -11.89
N GLU A 517 45.23 23.34 -12.64
CA GLU A 517 45.03 23.15 -14.09
C GLU A 517 44.05 22.02 -14.43
N LYS A 518 43.33 21.47 -13.43
CA LYS A 518 42.43 20.33 -13.60
C LYS A 518 40.97 20.71 -13.47
N MET A 519 40.13 20.14 -14.34
CA MET A 519 38.68 20.19 -14.27
C MET A 519 38.15 18.78 -14.00
N ILE A 520 37.31 18.62 -12.97
CA ILE A 520 36.82 17.33 -12.50
C ILE A 520 35.29 17.39 -12.39
N PHE A 521 34.59 16.44 -13.02
CA PHE A 521 33.13 16.36 -12.97
C PHE A 521 32.67 14.91 -13.03
N VAL A 522 31.48 14.63 -12.50
CA VAL A 522 30.81 13.33 -12.61
C VAL A 522 30.19 13.23 -14.00
N VAL A 523 30.39 12.12 -14.71
CA VAL A 523 29.95 12.05 -16.11
C VAL A 523 28.43 11.83 -16.24
N ASN A 524 27.87 10.94 -15.41
CA ASN A 524 26.42 10.73 -15.33
C ASN A 524 25.77 11.89 -14.57
N ALA A 525 25.26 12.88 -15.30
CA ALA A 525 24.61 14.03 -14.69
C ALA A 525 23.17 13.75 -14.25
N PHE A 526 22.44 12.87 -14.95
CA PHE A 526 20.98 12.89 -14.94
C PHE A 526 20.30 11.68 -14.28
N ASN A 527 20.90 10.50 -14.33
CA ASN A 527 20.25 9.27 -13.87
C ASN A 527 21.16 8.46 -12.95
N GLN A 528 21.49 9.03 -11.79
CA GLN A 528 22.36 8.38 -10.81
C GLN A 528 21.57 7.51 -9.82
N THR A 529 22.00 6.26 -9.64
CA THR A 529 21.52 5.43 -8.54
C THR A 529 22.16 5.84 -7.22
N LYS A 530 21.34 6.05 -6.19
CA LYS A 530 21.79 6.36 -4.82
C LYS A 530 22.26 5.07 -4.12
N GLY A 531 23.52 5.02 -3.72
CA GLY A 531 24.15 3.84 -3.10
C GLY A 531 23.99 3.74 -1.58
N ASN A 532 23.13 4.56 -0.97
CA ASN A 532 23.00 4.59 0.49
C ASN A 532 22.05 3.48 1.00
N ILE A 533 22.16 2.26 0.48
CA ILE A 533 21.42 1.12 1.02
C ILE A 533 22.03 0.75 2.37
N LYS A 534 21.19 0.80 3.41
CA LYS A 534 21.60 0.54 4.79
C LYS A 534 22.23 -0.87 4.91
N ARG A 535 23.45 -0.96 5.43
CA ARG A 535 24.05 -2.27 5.75
C ARG A 535 23.35 -2.91 6.95
N ILE A 536 22.97 -4.18 6.82
CA ILE A 536 22.28 -4.94 7.87
C ILE A 536 23.03 -6.26 8.07
N ARG A 537 23.91 -6.33 9.07
CA ARG A 537 24.81 -7.49 9.27
C ARG A 537 24.06 -8.78 9.64
N ASN A 538 22.98 -8.66 10.40
CA ASN A 538 22.21 -9.78 10.92
C ASN A 538 20.77 -9.71 10.41
N ARG A 539 20.60 -9.60 9.08
CA ARG A 539 19.27 -9.52 8.47
C ARG A 539 18.49 -10.79 8.79
N ARG A 540 17.24 -10.65 9.24
CA ARG A 540 16.38 -11.80 9.57
C ARG A 540 15.32 -12.03 8.52
N LEU A 541 14.77 -10.95 7.98
CA LEU A 541 13.65 -11.00 7.05
C LEU A 541 14.11 -11.16 5.60
N PRO A 542 13.33 -11.81 4.74
CA PRO A 542 13.52 -11.72 3.30
C PRO A 542 13.37 -10.25 2.82
N PHE A 543 13.67 -9.99 1.56
CA PHE A 543 13.35 -8.70 0.93
C PHE A 543 12.67 -8.89 -0.42
N GLU A 544 11.91 -7.89 -0.84
CA GLU A 544 11.09 -7.96 -2.05
C GLU A 544 11.29 -6.71 -2.91
N ILE A 545 11.47 -6.94 -4.21
CA ILE A 545 11.37 -5.92 -5.26
C ILE A 545 10.10 -6.24 -6.04
N GLN A 546 9.01 -5.49 -5.79
CA GLN A 546 7.71 -5.81 -6.37
C GLN A 546 7.62 -5.50 -7.87
N ARG A 547 8.35 -4.49 -8.34
CA ARG A 547 8.39 -4.06 -9.74
C ARG A 547 9.83 -3.79 -10.13
N GLY A 548 10.33 -4.52 -11.12
CA GLY A 548 11.60 -4.23 -11.76
C GLY A 548 11.43 -3.15 -12.81
N TYR A 549 12.55 -2.64 -13.31
CA TYR A 549 12.60 -1.57 -14.28
C TYR A 549 13.86 -1.63 -15.13
N PHE A 550 13.82 -0.97 -16.28
CA PHE A 550 14.93 -0.87 -17.20
C PHE A 550 15.20 0.58 -17.59
N ASP A 551 16.38 1.08 -17.24
CA ASP A 551 16.82 2.41 -17.63
C ASP A 551 17.88 2.33 -18.72
N HIS A 552 17.82 3.26 -19.66
CA HIS A 552 18.82 3.42 -20.71
C HIS A 552 19.13 4.90 -20.91
N ASP A 553 20.40 5.26 -20.87
CA ASP A 553 20.85 6.64 -21.05
C ASP A 553 21.89 6.69 -22.17
N GLU A 554 21.73 7.62 -23.12
CA GLU A 554 22.72 7.95 -24.16
C GLU A 554 22.90 9.48 -24.20
N ILE A 555 24.00 9.95 -23.58
CA ILE A 555 24.22 11.36 -23.27
C ILE A 555 25.48 11.86 -23.98
N ALA A 556 25.33 12.86 -24.85
CA ALA A 556 26.44 13.58 -25.44
C ALA A 556 27.09 14.53 -24.41
N VAL A 557 28.41 14.51 -24.32
CA VAL A 557 29.20 15.34 -23.42
C VAL A 557 30.19 16.16 -24.24
N ALA A 558 29.97 17.47 -24.30
CA ALA A 558 30.85 18.42 -24.98
C ALA A 558 31.80 19.08 -23.98
N LEU A 559 33.10 18.84 -24.14
CA LEU A 559 34.14 19.36 -23.27
C LEU A 559 34.65 20.74 -23.77
N PRO A 560 35.18 21.60 -22.89
CA PRO A 560 35.71 22.89 -23.30
C PRO A 560 36.96 22.73 -24.20
N PRO A 561 37.09 23.48 -25.30
CA PRO A 561 38.22 23.37 -26.24
C PRO A 561 39.60 23.55 -25.62
N GLY A 562 39.72 24.37 -24.58
CA GLY A 562 40.95 24.65 -23.84
C GLY A 562 41.46 23.50 -22.96
N TYR A 563 40.83 22.34 -22.99
CA TYR A 563 41.19 21.19 -22.15
C TYR A 563 41.45 19.92 -22.97
N LYS A 564 42.30 19.04 -22.42
CA LYS A 564 42.53 17.67 -22.87
C LYS A 564 42.07 16.69 -21.80
N VAL A 565 41.60 15.51 -22.22
CA VAL A 565 41.17 14.46 -21.28
C VAL A 565 42.41 13.80 -20.67
N GLU A 566 42.46 13.75 -19.33
CA GLU A 566 43.52 13.08 -18.56
C GLU A 566 43.05 11.71 -18.08
N VAL A 567 41.80 11.63 -17.58
CA VAL A 567 41.20 10.41 -17.04
C VAL A 567 39.78 10.27 -17.56
N VAL A 568 39.50 9.12 -18.17
CA VAL A 568 38.14 8.67 -18.55
C VAL A 568 37.68 7.62 -17.55
N PRO A 569 36.43 7.66 -17.07
CA PRO A 569 35.83 6.54 -16.33
C PRO A 569 35.98 5.22 -17.09
N LYS A 570 36.34 4.15 -16.38
CA LYS A 570 36.39 2.82 -16.98
C LYS A 570 34.98 2.34 -17.28
N ASN A 571 34.82 1.63 -18.40
CA ASN A 571 33.59 0.89 -18.69
C ASN A 571 33.35 -0.14 -17.57
N CYS A 572 32.09 -0.34 -17.22
CA CYS A 572 31.67 -1.28 -16.19
C CYS A 572 30.56 -2.17 -16.73
N GLU A 573 30.59 -3.45 -16.36
CA GLU A 573 29.51 -4.39 -16.60
C GLU A 573 29.33 -5.26 -15.35
N LEU A 574 28.10 -5.29 -14.83
CA LEU A 574 27.72 -6.06 -13.64
C LEU A 574 26.50 -6.90 -14.01
N THR A 575 26.52 -8.19 -13.72
CA THR A 575 25.38 -9.09 -13.90
C THR A 575 25.22 -9.95 -12.66
N CYS A 576 24.01 -10.01 -12.13
CA CYS A 576 23.65 -10.88 -11.03
C CYS A 576 22.15 -11.25 -11.10
N LYS A 577 21.67 -12.00 -10.11
CA LYS A 577 20.25 -12.37 -10.03
C LYS A 577 19.31 -11.17 -9.84
N PHE A 578 19.79 -10.06 -9.28
CA PHE A 578 18.99 -8.86 -9.03
C PHE A 578 18.87 -7.96 -10.27
N GLY A 579 19.75 -8.12 -11.26
CA GLY A 579 19.83 -7.15 -12.34
C GLY A 579 21.11 -7.19 -13.16
N GLU A 580 21.14 -6.27 -14.13
CA GLU A 580 22.25 -6.04 -15.05
C GLU A 580 22.55 -4.54 -15.08
N TYR A 581 23.82 -4.17 -15.12
CA TYR A 581 24.26 -2.77 -15.22
C TYR A 581 25.43 -2.67 -16.18
N LYS A 582 25.42 -1.66 -17.04
CA LYS A 582 26.52 -1.39 -17.96
C LYS A 582 26.74 0.11 -18.12
N THR A 583 28.00 0.52 -18.18
CA THR A 583 28.42 1.86 -18.59
C THR A 583 29.52 1.82 -19.62
N GLU A 584 29.47 2.78 -20.54
CA GLU A 584 30.46 2.95 -21.60
C GLU A 584 30.72 4.43 -21.89
N MET A 585 31.99 4.78 -22.07
CA MET A 585 32.43 6.07 -22.60
C MET A 585 32.97 5.90 -24.02
N VAL A 586 32.34 6.55 -25.00
CA VAL A 586 32.75 6.52 -26.40
C VAL A 586 33.36 7.87 -26.79
N ASP A 587 34.60 7.88 -27.27
CA ASP A 587 35.27 9.06 -27.82
C ASP A 587 34.77 9.33 -29.25
N MET A 588 34.21 10.51 -29.49
CA MET A 588 33.72 10.94 -30.80
C MET A 588 34.68 11.93 -31.49
N GLY A 589 35.81 12.26 -30.86
CA GLY A 589 36.77 13.25 -31.34
C GLY A 589 36.33 14.70 -31.09
N ASN A 590 37.25 15.65 -31.32
CA ASN A 590 37.00 17.09 -31.24
C ASN A 590 36.21 17.52 -29.99
N THR A 591 36.67 17.09 -28.81
CA THR A 591 36.08 17.36 -27.48
C THR A 591 34.69 16.77 -27.20
N ASN A 592 34.17 15.90 -28.06
CA ASN A 592 32.87 15.28 -27.88
C ASN A 592 32.98 13.82 -27.43
N TRP A 593 32.14 13.44 -26.47
CA TRP A 593 32.04 12.09 -25.93
C TRP A 593 30.58 11.66 -25.87
N ILE A 594 30.32 10.35 -25.88
CA ILE A 594 29.01 9.78 -25.57
C ILE A 594 29.14 8.91 -24.32
N TYR A 595 28.35 9.21 -23.30
CA TYR A 595 28.16 8.35 -22.14
C TYR A 595 26.93 7.48 -22.35
N LYS A 596 27.11 6.16 -22.29
CA LYS A 596 26.04 5.19 -22.36
C LYS A 596 25.87 4.48 -21.02
N ARG A 597 24.63 4.29 -20.60
CA ARG A 597 24.26 3.54 -19.39
C ARG A 597 23.06 2.64 -19.67
N THR A 598 23.08 1.44 -19.11
CA THR A 598 21.88 0.59 -19.00
C THR A 598 21.80 0.03 -17.59
N LEU A 599 20.61 0.04 -16.98
CA LEU A 599 20.34 -0.57 -15.68
C LEU A 599 19.03 -1.36 -15.75
N LEU A 600 19.10 -2.68 -15.60
CA LEU A 600 17.96 -3.55 -15.37
C LEU A 600 17.92 -3.95 -13.89
N ILE A 601 16.86 -3.60 -13.18
CA ILE A 601 16.54 -4.18 -11.87
C ILE A 601 15.40 -5.18 -12.06
N LYS A 602 15.59 -6.41 -11.57
CA LYS A 602 14.64 -7.51 -11.71
C LYS A 602 13.72 -7.58 -10.50
N LYS A 603 12.41 -7.71 -10.74
CA LYS A 603 11.45 -7.99 -9.66
C LYS A 603 11.76 -9.36 -9.04
N GLY A 604 11.50 -9.51 -7.75
CA GLY A 604 11.72 -10.79 -7.09
C GLY A 604 11.49 -10.75 -5.58
N TYR A 605 11.25 -11.94 -5.04
CA TYR A 605 11.26 -12.21 -3.62
C TYR A 605 12.58 -12.93 -3.30
N TYR A 606 13.41 -12.32 -2.47
CA TYR A 606 14.78 -12.75 -2.21
C TYR A 606 14.95 -13.12 -0.75
N GLU A 607 15.78 -14.13 -0.49
CA GLU A 607 16.07 -14.59 0.86
C GLU A 607 16.89 -13.58 1.64
N ASN A 608 16.89 -13.68 2.96
CA ASN A 608 17.65 -12.76 3.81
C ASN A 608 19.16 -12.78 3.53
N THR A 609 19.72 -13.92 3.10
CA THR A 609 21.12 -14.13 2.74
C THR A 609 21.55 -13.37 1.49
N ASP A 610 20.59 -13.01 0.63
CA ASP A 610 20.84 -12.36 -0.65
C ASP A 610 21.09 -10.85 -0.51
N TYR A 611 20.80 -10.30 0.67
CA TYR A 611 20.74 -8.86 0.88
C TYR A 611 22.10 -8.18 0.76
N GLU A 612 23.17 -8.80 1.28
CA GLU A 612 24.51 -8.19 1.19
C GLU A 612 24.99 -8.13 -0.26
N ASP A 613 24.70 -9.15 -1.07
CA ASP A 613 25.01 -9.15 -2.50
C ASP A 613 24.20 -8.08 -3.24
N TYR A 614 22.92 -7.92 -2.92
CA TYR A 614 22.09 -6.86 -3.48
C TYR A 614 22.61 -5.48 -3.12
N ARG A 615 22.99 -5.27 -1.84
CA ARG A 615 23.59 -4.02 -1.37
C ARG A 615 24.90 -3.73 -2.11
N ILE A 616 25.79 -4.73 -2.25
CA ILE A 616 27.04 -4.59 -2.98
C ILE A 616 26.78 -4.23 -4.45
N PHE A 617 25.80 -4.87 -5.09
CA PHE A 617 25.40 -4.56 -6.46
C PHE A 617 24.96 -3.10 -6.61
N ILE A 618 24.07 -2.61 -5.75
CA ILE A 618 23.61 -1.21 -5.80
C ILE A 618 24.72 -0.21 -5.42
N ASP A 619 25.59 -0.55 -4.46
CA ASP A 619 26.78 0.25 -4.12
C ASP A 619 27.72 0.38 -5.33
N GLN A 620 27.96 -0.72 -6.05
CA GLN A 620 28.81 -0.73 -7.23
C GLN A 620 28.20 0.12 -8.35
N ILE A 621 26.90 0.00 -8.60
CA ILE A 621 26.18 0.87 -9.55
C ILE A 621 26.36 2.33 -9.13
N SER A 622 26.09 2.67 -7.87
CA SER A 622 26.19 4.06 -7.40
C SER A 622 27.60 4.63 -7.52
N ARG A 623 28.64 3.84 -7.23
CA ARG A 623 30.04 4.24 -7.41
C ARG A 623 30.36 4.52 -8.88
N ASN A 624 29.87 3.68 -9.80
CA ASN A 624 30.09 3.86 -11.23
C ASN A 624 29.27 5.03 -11.79
N ASP A 625 28.04 5.24 -11.32
CA ASP A 625 27.24 6.43 -11.64
C ASP A 625 27.90 7.72 -11.10
N ASN A 626 28.72 7.63 -10.06
CA ASN A 626 29.52 8.74 -9.53
C ASN A 626 30.95 8.84 -10.12
N ALA A 627 31.26 8.06 -11.17
CA ALA A 627 32.58 8.08 -11.78
C ALA A 627 32.88 9.43 -12.43
N LYS A 628 34.13 9.89 -12.25
CA LYS A 628 34.56 11.23 -12.64
C LYS A 628 35.47 11.19 -13.85
N MET A 629 35.27 12.16 -14.75
CA MET A 629 36.25 12.50 -15.78
C MET A 629 37.15 13.62 -15.26
N ILE A 630 38.43 13.55 -15.60
CA ILE A 630 39.42 14.59 -15.27
C ILE A 630 39.99 15.13 -16.57
N LEU A 631 39.96 16.45 -16.71
CA LEU A 631 40.57 17.18 -17.82
C LEU A 631 41.74 18.00 -17.30
N THR A 632 42.80 18.13 -18.11
CA THR A 632 43.90 19.08 -17.87
C THR A 632 43.83 20.22 -18.87
N ARG A 633 44.11 21.45 -18.45
CA ARG A 633 44.21 22.60 -19.36
C ARG A 633 45.30 22.34 -20.41
N LYS A 634 45.05 22.72 -21.66
CA LYS A 634 46.08 22.73 -22.71
C LYS A 634 47.02 23.89 -22.43
N LEU A 635 48.32 23.59 -22.43
CA LEU A 635 49.39 24.59 -22.32
C LEU A 635 49.48 25.41 -23.61
#